data_AF-A0A6I5QZA3-F1
#
_entry.id   AF-A0A6I5QZA3-F1
#
_cell.length_a   1.000
_cell.length_b   1.000
_cell.length_c   1.000
_cell.angle_alpha   90.00
_cell.angle_beta   90.00
_cell.angle_gamma   90.00
#
_symmetry.space_group_name_H-M   'P 1'
#
loop_
_entity.id
_entity.type
_entity.pdbx_description
1 polymer ?
#
loop_
_entity_poly.entity_id
_entity_poly.type
_entity_poly.pdbx_seq_one_letter_code
_entity_poly.pdbx_strand_id
1 'polypeptide(L)'
;MSNPSSPLPRQSRSWITRFIDALPTWLESTLGGNGRFNVVWLMLIGWVFAIPIIVTPLSLAQQGLLAVSVIGLGWLLVWLEQRQSHQSHQRSGERLHLVLVWLSILVTLRYLYYRTFSTLNLDGWLDATFSLLLYGAELYAIMTLLLAYMQTLRIRERQPIDMTAVPGSQWPQVDIYIPTYNEEVDIVRKTALAALAVDYPADKKEVYILDDGRKDPARRERLRQICYDLGCHLMTRDNNDHAKAGNINHAMLRTEGELILILDCDHIPSRCILQHTVGFFLNPKVSLVQTPHWFYNPDPFERNLLTQGQVPVSNELFYKVLQKGNDFWNAAFFCGSAAIIRKNHLLEVGGIAVETVTEDCHTSLRLHSKGYETVYYDKVMVAGLAPEKFSAYVGQQVRWARGMAQILRLEWPLFNRKLTLPQRICYTSATTHFFFGFPRLMYALAPMAFLLFGINPVRGLGLETLTYALPSIILALNANFIVYKEVRFSFWNEIFEYALAFQDGLVTFMALLNPRLGSFNVTEKGLQVTRRSFDWSSVKWLLVICFLSLVSLAMVPYWLISGLQDSDAVLINATWCVVNIGLLIAALVVALEQPQLRQAHRLARQLTAVLHSGNETFTGTTLDISESGAQIVLHSWPNLADHIDLEIHGDTVACASLRGRITRVIPHRDDQVLVAVAFEEMTPQQRDDLTLVIYSDVNEWYSQKRVQVDSPFQSLFFLFSSLMRALRDPKPAEAMQIRKRVQASAQLYTQGYYVSAIAGEINSRTLQLLLPNDRLTTIHPEILEPGQPVGLLVSSDKRDESTRLIAQVDEINRTSDAIVLELSFPQVLDVRQKEQINYLLQTLPG
;
A
#
# COMPACT_ATOMS: atom_id res chain seq x y z
N MET A 1 -0.12 38.73 -31.64
CA MET A 1 1.05 39.63 -31.57
C MET A 1 1.45 39.76 -30.10
N SER A 2 2.43 38.98 -29.68
CA SER A 2 2.96 38.91 -28.31
C SER A 2 4.39 39.44 -28.32
N ASN A 3 4.66 40.48 -27.53
CA ASN A 3 5.99 41.08 -27.36
C ASN A 3 7.03 40.03 -26.90
N PRO A 4 8.25 40.01 -27.47
CA PRO A 4 9.35 39.25 -26.91
C PRO A 4 9.91 40.01 -25.69
N SER A 5 9.88 39.35 -24.54
CA SER A 5 10.53 39.81 -23.31
C SER A 5 12.04 39.88 -23.49
N SER A 6 12.63 40.98 -23.06
CA SER A 6 14.07 41.22 -23.02
C SER A 6 14.79 40.20 -22.12
N PRO A 7 16.04 39.80 -22.46
CA PRO A 7 16.82 38.94 -21.60
C PRO A 7 17.28 39.71 -20.35
N LEU A 8 16.91 39.21 -19.17
CA LEU A 8 17.42 39.71 -17.89
C LEU A 8 18.96 39.64 -17.84
N PRO A 9 19.64 40.59 -17.15
CA PRO A 9 21.09 40.64 -17.09
C PRO A 9 21.64 39.41 -16.35
N ARG A 10 22.66 38.77 -16.95
CA ARG A 10 23.43 37.66 -16.35
C ARG A 10 24.04 38.12 -15.02
N GLN A 11 23.39 37.79 -13.91
CA GLN A 11 24.04 37.82 -12.59
C GLN A 11 25.29 36.93 -12.65
N SER A 12 26.42 37.49 -12.22
CA SER A 12 27.68 36.78 -12.01
C SER A 12 27.47 35.64 -11.01
N ARG A 13 27.20 34.43 -11.52
CA ARG A 13 27.13 33.20 -10.72
C ARG A 13 28.45 33.00 -9.97
N SER A 14 28.38 32.77 -8.66
CA SER A 14 29.54 32.53 -7.80
C SER A 14 30.38 31.35 -8.31
N TRP A 15 31.67 31.33 -8.00
CA TRP A 15 32.55 30.21 -8.37
C TRP A 15 32.06 28.87 -7.80
N ILE A 16 31.41 28.90 -6.63
CA ILE A 16 30.79 27.72 -5.99
C ILE A 16 29.66 27.17 -6.86
N THR A 17 28.79 28.04 -7.37
CA THR A 17 27.69 27.59 -8.27
C THR A 17 28.23 27.06 -9.59
N ARG A 18 29.32 27.63 -10.13
CA ARG A 18 29.98 27.09 -11.33
C ARG A 18 30.65 25.73 -11.10
N PHE A 19 31.31 25.53 -9.96
CA PHE A 19 31.91 24.25 -9.60
C PHE A 19 30.82 23.18 -9.37
N ILE A 20 29.75 23.54 -8.68
CA ILE A 20 28.59 22.68 -8.45
C ILE A 20 27.91 22.29 -9.77
N ASP A 21 27.70 23.24 -10.69
CA ASP A 21 27.11 22.98 -12.00
C ASP A 21 28.03 22.11 -12.90
N ALA A 22 29.35 22.20 -12.71
CA ALA A 22 30.35 21.46 -13.48
C ALA A 22 30.66 20.06 -12.92
N LEU A 23 30.37 19.79 -11.66
CA LEU A 23 30.68 18.51 -11.00
C LEU A 23 29.99 17.29 -11.67
N PRO A 24 28.70 17.35 -12.05
CA PRO A 24 28.05 16.26 -12.78
C PRO A 24 28.68 16.01 -14.15
N THR A 25 29.04 17.08 -14.87
CA THR A 25 29.67 17.02 -16.20
C THR A 25 31.11 16.50 -16.12
N TRP A 26 31.83 16.85 -15.06
CA TRP A 26 33.14 16.28 -14.76
C TRP A 26 33.01 14.77 -14.48
N LEU A 27 32.10 14.35 -13.59
CA LEU A 27 31.80 12.94 -13.33
C LEU A 27 31.37 12.21 -14.62
N GLU A 28 30.63 12.86 -15.52
CA GLU A 28 30.30 12.35 -16.87
C GLU A 28 31.54 12.06 -17.70
N SER A 29 32.48 13.00 -17.76
CA SER A 29 33.71 12.84 -18.55
C SER A 29 34.65 11.77 -18.00
N THR A 30 34.77 11.65 -16.66
CA THR A 30 35.73 10.74 -16.01
C THR A 30 35.20 9.31 -15.91
N LEU A 31 33.88 9.11 -15.75
CA LEU A 31 33.24 7.80 -15.60
C LEU A 31 32.57 7.29 -16.89
N GLY A 32 32.48 8.10 -17.95
CA GLY A 32 31.70 7.81 -19.15
C GLY A 32 32.41 7.04 -20.27
N GLY A 33 33.74 6.90 -20.24
CA GLY A 33 34.50 6.26 -21.32
C GLY A 33 34.66 4.74 -21.18
N ASN A 34 34.13 3.97 -22.14
CA ASN A 34 34.40 2.57 -22.59
C ASN A 34 35.35 1.64 -21.78
N GLY A 35 35.28 1.61 -20.45
CA GLY A 35 36.10 0.71 -19.65
C GLY A 35 35.42 0.31 -18.37
N ARG A 36 34.62 -0.77 -18.39
CA ARG A 36 34.34 -1.57 -17.17
C ARG A 36 35.64 -1.84 -16.39
N PHE A 37 36.75 -1.99 -17.11
CA PHE A 37 38.10 -2.10 -16.58
C PHE A 37 38.56 -0.86 -15.77
N ASN A 38 38.37 0.36 -16.29
CA ASN A 38 38.82 1.59 -15.63
C ASN A 38 38.05 1.89 -14.33
N VAL A 39 36.74 1.61 -14.31
CA VAL A 39 35.92 1.81 -13.09
C VAL A 39 36.31 0.81 -12.00
N VAL A 40 36.55 -0.46 -12.35
CA VAL A 40 37.01 -1.48 -11.39
C VAL A 40 38.39 -1.12 -10.82
N TRP A 41 39.33 -0.67 -11.65
CA TRP A 41 40.65 -0.23 -11.16
C TRP A 41 40.58 1.04 -10.32
N LEU A 42 39.76 2.03 -10.69
CA LEU A 42 39.54 3.21 -9.87
C LEU A 42 38.91 2.86 -8.51
N MET A 43 37.98 1.90 -8.47
CA MET A 43 37.43 1.39 -7.22
C MET A 43 38.48 0.65 -6.39
N LEU A 44 39.29 -0.23 -6.99
CA LEU A 44 40.36 -0.95 -6.28
C LEU A 44 41.42 0.01 -5.71
N ILE A 45 41.84 1.00 -6.49
CA ILE A 45 42.77 2.06 -6.05
C ILE A 45 42.12 2.89 -4.94
N GLY A 46 40.85 3.28 -5.10
CA GLY A 46 40.08 3.98 -4.08
C GLY A 46 40.00 3.21 -2.77
N TRP A 47 39.91 1.87 -2.82
CA TRP A 47 39.94 1.00 -1.65
C TRP A 47 41.31 0.93 -0.96
N VAL A 48 42.41 0.98 -1.72
CA VAL A 48 43.76 1.07 -1.13
C VAL A 48 43.91 2.38 -0.34
N PHE A 49 43.42 3.50 -0.87
CA PHE A 49 43.42 4.78 -0.16
C PHE A 49 42.38 4.87 0.97
N ALA A 50 41.35 4.03 0.97
CA ALA A 50 40.34 3.95 2.02
C ALA A 50 40.88 3.32 3.31
N ILE A 51 41.81 2.36 3.23
CA ILE A 51 42.31 1.61 4.40
C ILE A 51 42.88 2.56 5.47
N PRO A 52 43.80 3.50 5.17
CA PRO A 52 44.27 4.46 6.17
C PRO A 52 43.14 5.27 6.81
N ILE A 53 42.13 5.68 6.03
CA ILE A 53 40.97 6.43 6.55
C ILE A 53 40.15 5.57 7.51
N ILE A 54 40.06 4.26 7.29
CA ILE A 54 39.31 3.34 8.15
C ILE A 54 40.06 3.09 9.47
N VAL A 55 41.36 2.78 9.39
CA VAL A 55 42.11 2.24 10.55
C VAL A 55 42.80 3.29 11.40
N THR A 56 43.02 4.50 10.88
CA THR A 56 43.77 5.54 11.61
C THR A 56 42.98 6.01 12.84
N PRO A 57 43.53 5.87 14.05
CA PRO A 57 42.91 6.43 15.25
C PRO A 57 42.99 7.96 15.17
N LEU A 58 41.87 8.62 15.43
CA LEU A 58 41.78 10.08 15.45
C LEU A 58 41.40 10.55 16.85
N SER A 59 41.88 11.73 17.25
CA SER A 59 41.37 12.36 18.47
C SER A 59 39.89 12.69 18.31
N LEU A 60 39.16 12.83 19.43
CA LEU A 60 37.74 13.16 19.42
C LEU A 60 37.41 14.39 18.56
N ALA A 61 38.23 15.45 18.64
CA ALA A 61 38.05 16.65 17.84
C ALA A 61 38.26 16.40 16.33
N GLN A 62 39.27 15.61 15.97
CA GLN A 62 39.56 15.25 14.58
C GLN A 62 38.46 14.36 13.99
N GLN A 63 38.03 13.34 14.74
CA GLN A 63 36.92 12.46 14.33
C GLN A 63 35.61 13.26 14.22
N GLY A 64 35.34 14.18 15.15
CA GLY A 64 34.18 15.07 15.10
C GLY A 64 34.17 15.96 13.86
N LEU A 65 35.32 16.54 13.50
CA LEU A 65 35.44 17.33 12.26
C LEU A 65 35.20 16.46 11.02
N LEU A 66 35.76 15.26 10.97
CA LEU A 66 35.53 14.31 9.88
C LEU A 66 34.05 13.96 9.78
N ALA A 67 33.41 13.62 10.90
CA ALA A 67 32.00 13.28 11.03
C ALA A 67 31.10 14.37 10.44
N VAL A 68 31.27 15.62 10.87
CA VAL A 68 30.50 16.76 10.37
C VAL A 68 30.76 17.00 8.88
N SER A 69 32.01 16.88 8.44
CA SER A 69 32.39 17.09 7.04
C SER A 69 31.75 16.06 6.10
N VAL A 70 31.78 14.78 6.45
CA VAL A 70 31.19 13.72 5.62
C VAL A 70 29.66 13.77 5.63
N ILE A 71 29.04 14.12 6.77
CA ILE A 71 27.59 14.34 6.85
C ILE A 71 27.19 15.52 5.97
N GLY A 72 27.90 16.65 6.07
CA GLY A 72 27.67 17.84 5.24
C GLY A 72 27.82 17.55 3.75
N LEU A 73 28.82 16.76 3.36
CA LEU A 73 28.97 16.28 1.99
C LEU A 73 27.79 15.39 1.57
N GLY A 74 27.35 14.47 2.44
CA GLY A 74 26.18 13.62 2.19
C GLY A 74 24.92 14.44 1.92
N TRP A 75 24.64 15.44 2.75
CA TRP A 75 23.52 16.36 2.55
C TRP A 75 23.66 17.21 1.29
N LEU A 76 24.86 17.68 0.97
CA LEU A 76 25.11 18.39 -0.28
C LEU A 76 24.76 17.50 -1.48
N LEU A 77 25.19 16.24 -1.49
CA LEU A 77 24.91 15.30 -2.59
C LEU A 77 23.40 15.01 -2.73
N VAL A 78 22.68 14.82 -1.62
CA VAL A 78 21.21 14.67 -1.65
C VAL A 78 20.53 15.93 -2.15
N TRP A 79 20.97 17.10 -1.71
CA TRP A 79 20.43 18.38 -2.16
C TRP A 79 20.68 18.63 -3.65
N LEU A 80 21.84 18.21 -4.18
CA LEU A 80 22.14 18.26 -5.61
C LEU A 80 21.22 17.36 -6.41
N GLU A 81 20.92 16.16 -5.91
CA GLU A 81 19.97 15.24 -6.52
C GLU A 81 18.57 15.85 -6.57
N GLN A 82 18.09 16.42 -5.46
CA GLN A 82 16.76 17.03 -5.37
C GLN A 82 16.59 18.26 -6.29
N ARG A 83 17.67 19.01 -6.57
CA ARG A 83 17.62 20.15 -7.49
C ARG A 83 17.57 19.77 -8.96
N GLN A 84 18.00 18.56 -9.32
CA GLN A 84 17.95 18.08 -10.69
C GLN A 84 16.54 17.55 -10.99
N SER A 85 15.61 18.46 -11.23
CA SER A 85 14.21 18.15 -11.52
C SER A 85 13.98 17.63 -12.95
N HIS A 86 13.27 16.49 -13.01
CA HIS A 86 12.46 15.94 -14.10
C HIS A 86 13.12 15.54 -15.44
N GLN A 87 13.12 14.21 -15.63
CA GLN A 87 13.15 13.44 -16.89
C GLN A 87 14.46 13.39 -17.70
N SER A 88 15.32 14.41 -17.74
CA SER A 88 16.52 14.37 -18.61
C SER A 88 17.79 13.78 -17.99
N HIS A 89 17.83 13.53 -16.67
CA HIS A 89 19.09 13.23 -15.94
C HIS A 89 19.04 12.00 -15.00
N GLN A 90 18.29 10.94 -15.33
CA GLN A 90 18.28 9.67 -14.56
C GLN A 90 19.70 9.11 -14.31
N ARG A 91 20.62 9.30 -15.27
CA ARG A 91 22.03 8.91 -15.17
C ARG A 91 22.84 9.71 -14.14
N SER A 92 22.48 10.96 -13.85
CA SER A 92 23.19 11.80 -12.88
C SER A 92 22.82 11.40 -11.44
N GLY A 93 21.53 11.11 -11.19
CA GLY A 93 21.06 10.59 -9.90
C GLY A 93 21.68 9.24 -9.54
N GLU A 94 21.79 8.31 -10.50
CA GLU A 94 22.48 7.03 -10.31
C GLU A 94 23.93 7.20 -9.83
N ARG A 95 24.68 8.15 -10.38
CA ARG A 95 26.08 8.38 -9.98
C ARG A 95 26.20 9.02 -8.61
N LEU A 96 25.31 9.96 -8.27
CA LEU A 96 25.25 10.53 -6.93
C LEU A 96 24.94 9.45 -5.89
N HIS A 97 24.02 8.53 -6.21
CA HIS A 97 23.76 7.34 -5.39
C HIS A 97 25.03 6.49 -5.22
N LEU A 98 25.76 6.17 -6.29
CA LEU A 98 27.00 5.38 -6.20
C LEU A 98 28.09 6.05 -5.34
N VAL A 99 28.25 7.37 -5.43
CA VAL A 99 29.19 8.13 -4.58
C VAL A 99 28.76 8.07 -3.11
N LEU A 100 27.48 8.24 -2.82
CA LEU A 100 26.94 8.13 -1.46
C LEU A 100 27.06 6.71 -0.90
N VAL A 101 26.81 5.68 -1.72
CA VAL A 101 27.02 4.27 -1.34
C VAL A 101 28.48 4.06 -0.97
N TRP A 102 29.42 4.49 -1.80
CA TRP A 102 30.85 4.36 -1.50
C TRP A 102 31.25 5.08 -0.20
N LEU A 103 30.80 6.32 -0.01
CA LEU A 103 31.07 7.12 1.19
C LEU A 103 30.44 6.48 2.44
N SER A 104 29.21 5.96 2.31
CA SER A 104 28.52 5.25 3.38
C SER A 104 29.27 3.98 3.79
N ILE A 105 29.71 3.15 2.83
CA ILE A 105 30.49 1.94 3.13
C ILE A 105 31.81 2.32 3.81
N LEU A 106 32.53 3.32 3.30
CA LEU A 106 33.80 3.78 3.89
C LEU A 106 33.65 4.14 5.38
N VAL A 107 32.65 4.97 5.70
CA VAL A 107 32.39 5.43 7.07
C VAL A 107 31.83 4.31 7.94
N THR A 108 31.00 3.42 7.38
CA THR A 108 30.49 2.24 8.08
C THR A 108 31.62 1.28 8.47
N LEU A 109 32.59 1.05 7.58
CA LEU A 109 33.76 0.23 7.87
C LEU A 109 34.68 0.88 8.91
N ARG A 110 34.83 2.21 8.90
CA ARG A 110 35.54 2.95 9.97
C ARG A 110 34.83 2.77 11.32
N TYR A 111 33.51 2.90 11.36
CA TYR A 111 32.73 2.64 12.56
C TYR A 111 32.87 1.19 13.01
N LEU A 112 32.79 0.21 12.10
CA LEU A 112 32.95 -1.21 12.42
C LEU A 112 34.35 -1.50 12.98
N TYR A 113 35.40 -0.91 12.41
CA TYR A 113 36.77 -1.01 12.92
C TYR A 113 36.86 -0.48 14.35
N TYR A 114 36.39 0.76 14.60
CA TYR A 114 36.32 1.34 15.94
C TYR A 114 35.50 0.48 16.91
N ARG A 115 34.32 0.01 16.49
CA ARG A 115 33.43 -0.84 17.28
C ARG A 115 34.13 -2.14 17.71
N THR A 116 34.89 -2.74 16.80
CA THR A 116 35.57 -4.03 17.01
C THR A 116 36.78 -3.89 17.92
N PHE A 117 37.63 -2.89 17.71
CA PHE A 117 38.93 -2.80 18.39
C PHE A 117 38.93 -1.89 19.61
N SER A 118 37.97 -0.97 19.74
CA SER A 118 37.98 0.05 20.80
C SER A 118 36.85 -0.13 21.83
N THR A 119 35.69 -0.68 21.46
CA THR A 119 34.49 -0.61 22.32
C THR A 119 33.85 -1.95 22.69
N LEU A 120 34.38 -3.10 22.24
CA LEU A 120 33.94 -4.40 22.76
C LEU A 120 34.25 -4.48 24.27
N ASN A 121 33.22 -4.76 25.08
CA ASN A 121 33.38 -4.94 26.51
C ASN A 121 33.41 -6.45 26.82
N LEU A 122 34.57 -6.96 27.23
CA LEU A 122 34.79 -8.36 27.57
C LEU A 122 35.22 -8.56 29.04
N ASP A 123 35.03 -7.55 29.89
CA ASP A 123 35.56 -7.55 31.27
C ASP A 123 34.80 -8.51 32.20
N GLY A 124 33.51 -8.75 31.93
CA GLY A 124 32.66 -9.69 32.67
C GLY A 124 31.83 -10.57 31.74
N TRP A 125 31.37 -11.73 32.20
CA TRP A 125 30.64 -12.67 31.34
C TRP A 125 29.29 -12.12 30.84
N LEU A 126 28.56 -11.37 31.67
CA LEU A 126 27.32 -10.70 31.29
C LEU A 126 27.56 -9.60 30.25
N ASP A 127 28.52 -8.71 30.55
CA ASP A 127 28.92 -7.62 29.64
C ASP A 127 29.41 -8.18 28.30
N ALA A 128 30.27 -9.19 28.32
CA ALA A 128 30.77 -9.88 27.14
C ALA A 128 29.63 -10.47 26.31
N THR A 129 28.67 -11.12 26.96
CA THR A 129 27.52 -11.72 26.27
C THR A 129 26.69 -10.63 25.58
N PHE A 130 26.28 -9.58 26.30
CA PHE A 130 25.50 -8.50 25.71
C PHE A 130 26.29 -7.69 24.67
N SER A 131 27.60 -7.51 24.87
CA SER A 131 28.48 -6.83 23.92
C SER A 131 28.57 -7.59 22.61
N LEU A 132 28.77 -8.92 22.66
CA LEU A 132 28.83 -9.79 21.49
C LEU A 132 27.47 -9.92 20.79
N LEU A 133 26.37 -9.98 21.53
CA LEU A 133 25.02 -10.02 20.95
C LEU A 133 24.69 -8.70 20.22
N LEU A 134 24.97 -7.55 20.84
CA LEU A 134 24.80 -6.25 20.21
C LEU A 134 25.71 -6.11 18.99
N TYR A 135 26.96 -6.53 19.08
CA TYR A 135 27.89 -6.54 17.94
C TYR A 135 27.40 -7.44 16.80
N GLY A 136 26.84 -8.62 17.11
CA GLY A 136 26.22 -9.49 16.12
C GLY A 136 25.00 -8.86 15.45
N ALA A 137 24.19 -8.12 16.19
CA ALA A 137 23.07 -7.35 15.64
C ALA A 137 23.56 -6.23 14.69
N GLU A 138 24.61 -5.51 15.07
CA GLU A 138 25.26 -4.48 14.23
C GLU A 138 25.88 -5.09 12.97
N LEU A 139 26.56 -6.24 13.07
CA LEU A 139 27.11 -6.97 11.91
C LEU A 139 26.00 -7.40 10.95
N TYR A 140 24.86 -7.86 11.45
CA TYR A 140 23.71 -8.17 10.62
C TYR A 140 23.19 -6.92 9.88
N ALA A 141 23.04 -5.79 10.57
CA ALA A 141 22.58 -4.54 9.95
C ALA A 141 23.56 -4.04 8.87
N ILE A 142 24.87 -4.14 9.11
CA ILE A 142 25.89 -3.81 8.12
C ILE A 142 25.84 -4.79 6.93
N MET A 143 25.69 -6.09 7.19
CA MET A 143 25.55 -7.09 6.14
C MET A 143 24.34 -6.80 5.25
N THR A 144 23.15 -6.57 5.83
CA THR A 144 21.94 -6.28 5.05
C THR A 144 22.05 -4.95 4.30
N LEU A 145 22.71 -3.94 4.86
CA LEU A 145 23.02 -2.70 4.16
C LEU A 145 23.87 -2.95 2.90
N LEU A 146 24.95 -3.72 3.02
CA LEU A 146 25.82 -4.05 1.88
C LEU A 146 25.11 -4.87 0.81
N LEU A 147 24.27 -5.84 1.23
CA LEU A 147 23.45 -6.65 0.33
C LEU A 147 22.41 -5.79 -0.40
N ALA A 148 21.74 -4.87 0.29
CA ALA A 148 20.81 -3.93 -0.29
C ALA A 148 21.48 -2.99 -1.30
N TYR A 149 22.67 -2.46 -0.99
CA TYR A 149 23.43 -1.64 -1.93
C TYR A 149 23.73 -2.37 -3.22
N MET A 150 24.09 -3.66 -3.18
CA MET A 150 24.27 -4.46 -4.38
C MET A 150 23.00 -4.52 -5.25
N GLN A 151 21.82 -4.63 -4.63
CA GLN A 151 20.54 -4.63 -5.34
C GLN A 151 20.19 -3.26 -5.90
N THR A 152 20.61 -2.16 -5.27
CA THR A 152 20.28 -0.79 -5.70
C THR A 152 21.33 -0.12 -6.58
N LEU A 153 22.50 -0.75 -6.84
CA LEU A 153 23.56 -0.18 -7.69
C LEU A 153 23.03 0.27 -9.06
N ARG A 154 22.07 -0.48 -9.61
CA ARG A 154 21.39 -0.13 -10.85
C ARG A 154 20.00 -0.71 -10.89
N ILE A 155 19.04 0.13 -11.26
CA ILE A 155 17.63 -0.24 -11.40
C ILE A 155 17.37 -0.47 -12.88
N ARG A 156 16.83 -1.65 -13.23
CA ARG A 156 16.47 -1.98 -14.60
C ARG A 156 15.00 -1.69 -14.85
N GLU A 157 14.74 -0.81 -15.79
CA GLU A 157 13.39 -0.59 -16.34
C GLU A 157 13.26 -1.32 -17.67
N ARG A 158 12.20 -2.13 -17.78
CA ARG A 158 11.89 -2.86 -19.00
C ARG A 158 10.69 -2.25 -19.69
N GLN A 159 10.75 -2.20 -21.01
CA GLN A 159 9.61 -1.88 -21.86
C GLN A 159 8.98 -3.18 -22.35
N PRO A 160 7.65 -3.21 -22.53
CA PRO A 160 6.99 -4.37 -23.11
C PRO A 160 7.45 -4.53 -24.56
N ILE A 161 7.44 -5.77 -25.05
CA ILE A 161 7.68 -6.05 -26.46
C ILE A 161 6.33 -5.99 -27.17
N ASP A 162 6.24 -5.16 -28.20
CA ASP A 162 5.02 -5.02 -28.99
C ASP A 162 4.74 -6.31 -29.76
N MET A 163 3.69 -7.01 -29.34
CA MET A 163 3.26 -8.27 -29.95
C MET A 163 2.53 -8.07 -31.28
N THR A 164 2.10 -6.84 -31.63
CA THR A 164 1.43 -6.57 -32.92
C THR A 164 2.37 -6.79 -34.11
N ALA A 165 3.68 -6.68 -33.89
CA ALA A 165 4.72 -6.98 -34.88
C ALA A 165 4.95 -8.50 -35.06
N VAL A 166 4.44 -9.34 -34.17
CA VAL A 166 4.58 -10.80 -34.22
C VAL A 166 3.28 -11.41 -34.77
N PRO A 167 3.33 -12.23 -35.83
CA PRO A 167 2.14 -12.89 -36.36
C PRO A 167 1.38 -13.66 -35.28
N GLY A 168 0.05 -13.50 -35.21
CA GLY A 168 -0.79 -14.13 -34.19
C GLY A 168 -0.66 -15.65 -34.11
N SER A 169 -0.30 -16.32 -35.21
CA SER A 169 -0.04 -17.77 -35.24
C SER A 169 1.17 -18.19 -34.40
N GLN A 170 2.15 -17.30 -34.19
CA GLN A 170 3.35 -17.53 -33.38
C GLN A 170 3.15 -17.19 -31.90
N TRP A 171 1.96 -16.71 -31.51
CA TRP A 171 1.66 -16.42 -30.13
C TRP A 171 1.55 -17.75 -29.36
N PRO A 172 2.25 -17.89 -28.20
CA PRO A 172 2.25 -19.12 -27.44
C PRO A 172 0.89 -19.40 -26.83
N GLN A 173 0.52 -20.67 -26.67
CA GLN A 173 -0.67 -21.02 -25.89
C GLN A 173 -0.41 -20.79 -24.39
N VAL A 174 -1.38 -20.21 -23.69
CA VAL A 174 -1.28 -19.84 -22.27
C VAL A 174 -2.36 -20.52 -21.44
N ASP A 175 -1.97 -21.32 -20.46
CA ASP A 175 -2.89 -21.78 -19.42
C ASP A 175 -2.91 -20.79 -18.24
N ILE A 176 -4.09 -20.35 -17.82
CA ILE A 176 -4.27 -19.47 -16.66
C ILE A 176 -4.75 -20.31 -15.48
N TYR A 177 -3.93 -20.40 -14.43
CA TYR A 177 -4.23 -21.18 -13.23
C TYR A 177 -4.64 -20.29 -12.07
N ILE A 178 -5.78 -20.63 -11.47
CA ILE A 178 -6.34 -19.95 -10.30
C ILE A 178 -6.50 -21.00 -9.18
N PRO A 179 -5.47 -21.23 -8.34
CA PRO A 179 -5.58 -22.17 -7.23
C PRO A 179 -6.41 -21.57 -6.09
N THR A 180 -7.21 -22.43 -5.45
CA THR A 180 -8.08 -22.06 -4.34
C THR A 180 -8.21 -23.20 -3.33
N TYR A 181 -8.44 -22.87 -2.06
CA TYR A 181 -8.57 -23.82 -0.96
C TYR A 181 -9.83 -23.58 -0.11
N ASN A 182 -9.96 -22.40 0.49
CA ASN A 182 -11.07 -22.05 1.38
C ASN A 182 -11.73 -20.71 1.06
N GLU A 183 -11.28 -20.02 0.01
CA GLU A 183 -11.77 -18.71 -0.35
C GLU A 183 -13.23 -18.75 -0.82
N GLU A 184 -13.96 -17.66 -0.57
CA GLU A 184 -15.35 -17.57 -0.98
C GLU A 184 -15.49 -17.66 -2.50
N VAL A 185 -16.58 -18.30 -2.93
CA VAL A 185 -16.85 -18.59 -4.34
C VAL A 185 -16.94 -17.30 -5.17
N ASP A 186 -17.46 -16.22 -4.59
CA ASP A 186 -17.56 -14.91 -5.25
C ASP A 186 -16.19 -14.26 -5.49
N ILE A 187 -15.21 -14.50 -4.62
CA ILE A 187 -13.82 -14.05 -4.82
C ILE A 187 -13.23 -14.79 -6.03
N VAL A 188 -13.41 -16.11 -6.10
CA VAL A 188 -12.94 -16.93 -7.22
C VAL A 188 -13.63 -16.50 -8.54
N ARG A 189 -14.94 -16.22 -8.51
CA ARG A 189 -15.70 -15.75 -9.68
C ARG A 189 -15.10 -14.50 -10.29
N LYS A 190 -14.79 -13.48 -9.47
CA LYS A 190 -14.23 -12.20 -9.94
C LYS A 190 -12.92 -12.39 -10.69
N THR A 191 -12.01 -13.19 -10.14
CA THR A 191 -10.72 -13.48 -10.77
C THR A 191 -10.87 -14.34 -12.03
N ALA A 192 -11.77 -15.33 -12.03
CA ALA A 192 -12.06 -16.16 -13.19
C ALA A 192 -12.63 -15.35 -14.36
N LEU A 193 -13.61 -14.48 -14.07
CA LEU A 193 -14.23 -13.59 -15.04
C LEU A 193 -13.20 -12.67 -15.69
N ALA A 194 -12.35 -12.03 -14.88
CA ALA A 194 -11.29 -11.16 -15.38
C ALA A 194 -10.23 -11.93 -16.19
N ALA A 195 -9.87 -13.15 -15.79
CA ALA A 195 -8.98 -14.01 -16.57
C ALA A 195 -9.56 -14.37 -17.96
N LEU A 196 -10.86 -14.65 -18.03
CA LEU A 196 -11.59 -14.86 -19.29
C LEU A 196 -11.65 -13.59 -20.14
N ALA A 197 -11.65 -12.40 -19.53
CA ALA A 197 -11.67 -11.12 -20.22
C ALA A 197 -10.29 -10.62 -20.72
N VAL A 198 -9.19 -11.32 -20.41
CA VAL A 198 -7.84 -10.95 -20.87
C VAL A 198 -7.77 -10.85 -22.40
N ASP A 199 -7.15 -9.79 -22.93
CA ASP A 199 -7.09 -9.52 -24.37
C ASP A 199 -6.04 -10.42 -25.06
N TYR A 200 -6.45 -11.65 -25.37
CA TYR A 200 -5.66 -12.68 -26.05
C TYR A 200 -6.56 -13.53 -26.94
N PRO A 201 -6.06 -14.11 -28.06
CA PRO A 201 -6.86 -14.98 -28.92
C PRO A 201 -7.51 -16.11 -28.11
N ALA A 202 -8.82 -16.30 -28.30
CA ALA A 202 -9.62 -17.23 -27.48
C ALA A 202 -9.14 -18.68 -27.61
N ASP A 203 -8.62 -19.07 -28.77
CA ASP A 203 -8.03 -20.38 -29.05
C ASP A 203 -6.62 -20.57 -28.46
N LYS A 204 -6.04 -19.51 -27.88
CA LYS A 204 -4.67 -19.50 -27.33
C LYS A 204 -4.62 -19.29 -25.81
N LYS A 205 -5.78 -19.23 -25.15
CA LYS A 205 -5.84 -19.16 -23.68
C LYS A 205 -6.90 -20.09 -23.12
N GLU A 206 -6.59 -20.74 -22.00
CA GLU A 206 -7.53 -21.59 -21.26
C GLU A 206 -7.46 -21.25 -19.77
N VAL A 207 -8.63 -21.18 -19.10
CA VAL A 207 -8.71 -20.79 -17.68
C VAL A 207 -9.09 -22.00 -16.83
N TYR A 208 -8.26 -22.28 -15.82
CA TYR A 208 -8.43 -23.41 -14.91
C TYR A 208 -8.52 -22.94 -13.45
N ILE A 209 -9.62 -23.30 -12.78
CA ILE A 209 -9.77 -23.19 -11.33
C ILE A 209 -9.24 -24.47 -10.70
N LEU A 210 -8.23 -24.36 -9.85
CA LEU A 210 -7.58 -25.51 -9.22
C LEU A 210 -8.05 -25.62 -7.76
N ASP A 211 -9.03 -26.46 -7.46
CA ASP A 211 -9.67 -26.53 -6.14
C ASP A 211 -9.11 -27.65 -5.24
N ASP A 212 -8.46 -27.25 -4.15
CA ASP A 212 -7.96 -28.11 -3.08
C ASP A 212 -8.94 -28.18 -1.87
N GLY A 213 -10.07 -27.48 -1.91
CA GLY A 213 -11.06 -27.34 -0.83
C GLY A 213 -11.92 -28.56 -0.52
N ARG A 214 -11.35 -29.76 -0.50
CA ARG A 214 -12.08 -31.06 -0.42
C ARG A 214 -13.01 -31.21 0.79
N LYS A 215 -12.78 -30.45 1.87
CA LYS A 215 -13.55 -30.55 3.11
C LYS A 215 -14.93 -29.87 3.01
N ASP A 216 -15.17 -29.11 1.95
CA ASP A 216 -16.45 -28.44 1.69
C ASP A 216 -17.01 -28.84 0.31
N PRO A 217 -17.73 -29.98 0.22
CA PRO A 217 -18.34 -30.42 -1.04
C PRO A 217 -19.38 -29.43 -1.59
N ALA A 218 -20.07 -28.69 -0.73
CA ALA A 218 -21.08 -27.71 -1.15
C ALA A 218 -20.43 -26.52 -1.86
N ARG A 219 -19.30 -26.03 -1.35
CA ARG A 219 -18.47 -25.03 -2.03
C ARG A 219 -17.96 -25.53 -3.37
N ARG A 220 -17.47 -26.77 -3.43
CA ARG A 220 -16.98 -27.38 -4.68
C ARG A 220 -18.09 -27.47 -5.74
N GLU A 221 -19.32 -27.77 -5.35
CA GLU A 221 -20.45 -27.77 -6.28
C GLU A 221 -20.75 -26.36 -6.81
N ARG A 222 -20.74 -25.35 -5.93
CA ARG A 222 -20.88 -23.94 -6.36
C ARG A 222 -19.76 -23.52 -7.31
N LEU A 223 -18.51 -23.94 -7.06
CA LEU A 223 -17.40 -23.69 -7.99
C LEU A 223 -17.63 -24.35 -9.35
N ARG A 224 -18.14 -25.59 -9.38
CA ARG A 224 -18.48 -26.27 -10.64
C ARG A 224 -19.55 -25.52 -11.42
N GLN A 225 -20.59 -25.04 -10.73
CA GLN A 225 -21.63 -24.23 -11.36
C GLN A 225 -21.04 -22.95 -11.97
N ILE A 226 -20.19 -22.23 -11.24
CA ILE A 226 -19.54 -21.02 -11.78
C ILE A 226 -18.65 -21.32 -12.97
N CYS A 227 -17.90 -22.43 -12.92
CA CYS A 227 -17.06 -22.84 -14.05
C CYS A 227 -17.91 -23.15 -15.30
N TYR A 228 -19.06 -23.79 -15.11
CA TYR A 228 -20.03 -24.03 -16.18
C TYR A 228 -20.63 -22.72 -16.73
N ASP A 229 -21.06 -21.82 -15.85
CA ASP A 229 -21.70 -20.55 -16.22
C ASP A 229 -20.73 -19.62 -16.98
N LEU A 230 -19.46 -19.58 -16.57
CA LEU A 230 -18.43 -18.73 -17.17
C LEU A 230 -17.72 -19.39 -18.37
N GLY A 231 -17.81 -20.71 -18.52
CA GLY A 231 -17.07 -21.46 -19.53
C GLY A 231 -15.58 -21.65 -19.22
N CYS A 232 -15.23 -21.87 -17.95
CA CYS A 232 -13.87 -22.23 -17.54
C CYS A 232 -13.81 -23.65 -16.94
N HIS A 233 -12.60 -24.17 -16.70
CA HIS A 233 -12.40 -25.55 -16.27
C HIS A 233 -12.19 -25.66 -14.77
N LEU A 234 -12.91 -26.57 -14.10
CA LEU A 234 -12.63 -26.93 -12.71
C LEU A 234 -11.73 -28.16 -12.67
N MET A 235 -10.57 -28.05 -12.04
CA MET A 235 -9.67 -29.18 -11.78
C MET A 235 -9.57 -29.44 -10.28
N THR A 236 -9.61 -30.73 -9.91
CA THR A 236 -9.48 -31.20 -8.53
C THR A 236 -8.51 -32.37 -8.47
N ARG A 237 -8.09 -32.74 -7.27
CA ARG A 237 -7.24 -33.91 -7.00
C ARG A 237 -7.68 -34.62 -5.70
N ASP A 238 -7.25 -35.86 -5.56
CA ASP A 238 -7.67 -36.75 -4.46
C ASP A 238 -6.87 -36.58 -3.15
N ASN A 239 -5.79 -35.81 -3.18
CA ASN A 239 -4.93 -35.49 -2.03
C ASN A 239 -4.71 -33.97 -1.88
N ASN A 240 -4.12 -33.55 -0.76
CA ASN A 240 -3.73 -32.15 -0.52
C ASN A 240 -2.20 -32.04 -0.35
N ASP A 241 -1.46 -32.95 -0.96
CA ASP A 241 -0.01 -33.03 -0.77
C ASP A 241 0.66 -31.77 -1.31
N HIS A 242 1.57 -31.19 -0.53
CA HIS A 242 2.31 -29.98 -0.90
C HIS A 242 1.45 -28.74 -1.23
N ALA A 243 0.21 -28.67 -0.72
CA ALA A 243 -0.67 -27.49 -0.80
C ALA A 243 -0.72 -26.89 -2.23
N LYS A 244 -0.59 -25.55 -2.35
CA LYS A 244 -0.66 -24.82 -3.63
C LYS A 244 0.36 -25.33 -4.67
N ALA A 245 1.60 -25.59 -4.28
CA ALA A 245 2.63 -26.13 -5.17
C ALA A 245 2.22 -27.46 -5.79
N GLY A 246 1.71 -28.39 -4.97
CA GLY A 246 1.21 -29.68 -5.43
C GLY A 246 0.00 -29.57 -6.35
N ASN A 247 -0.90 -28.63 -6.06
CA ASN A 247 -2.08 -28.36 -6.88
C ASN A 247 -1.70 -27.86 -8.29
N ILE A 248 -0.78 -26.89 -8.37
CA ILE A 248 -0.26 -26.37 -9.65
C ILE A 248 0.48 -27.46 -10.42
N ASN A 249 1.32 -28.25 -9.75
CA ASN A 249 2.06 -29.34 -10.39
C ASN A 249 1.10 -30.43 -10.95
N HIS A 250 0.02 -30.73 -10.24
CA HIS A 250 -1.00 -31.68 -10.69
C HIS A 250 -1.69 -31.21 -11.99
N ALA A 251 -2.00 -29.91 -12.09
CA ALA A 251 -2.62 -29.31 -13.26
C ALA A 251 -1.67 -29.17 -14.45
N MET A 252 -0.43 -28.77 -14.19
CA MET A 252 0.61 -28.64 -15.22
C MET A 252 0.81 -29.93 -16.03
N LEU A 253 0.69 -31.10 -15.40
CA LEU A 253 0.84 -32.40 -16.07
C LEU A 253 -0.37 -32.81 -16.94
N ARG A 254 -1.49 -32.07 -16.89
CA ARG A 254 -2.78 -32.44 -17.52
C ARG A 254 -3.33 -31.42 -18.51
N THR A 255 -2.57 -30.35 -18.74
CA THR A 255 -2.93 -29.23 -19.61
C THR A 255 -1.89 -29.12 -20.72
N GLU A 256 -2.09 -28.25 -21.71
CA GLU A 256 -1.28 -28.23 -22.94
C GLU A 256 -0.56 -26.89 -23.19
N GLY A 257 -0.86 -25.82 -22.44
CA GLY A 257 -0.28 -24.50 -22.65
C GLY A 257 1.25 -24.49 -22.54
N GLU A 258 1.90 -23.74 -23.42
CA GLU A 258 3.36 -23.56 -23.44
C GLU A 258 3.83 -22.65 -22.29
N LEU A 259 3.00 -21.67 -21.96
CA LEU A 259 3.18 -20.75 -20.84
C LEU A 259 2.05 -20.95 -19.83
N ILE A 260 2.35 -20.70 -18.56
CA ILE A 260 1.40 -20.79 -17.45
C ILE A 260 1.36 -19.43 -16.75
N LEU A 261 0.19 -18.78 -16.72
CA LEU A 261 -0.07 -17.62 -15.88
C LEU A 261 -0.65 -18.10 -14.55
N ILE A 262 0.04 -17.83 -13.44
CA ILE A 262 -0.41 -18.19 -12.10
C ILE A 262 -1.00 -16.95 -11.42
N LEU A 263 -2.26 -17.05 -10.99
CA LEU A 263 -2.98 -16.00 -10.27
C LEU A 263 -3.54 -16.58 -8.97
N ASP A 264 -3.24 -16.00 -7.82
CA ASP A 264 -4.01 -16.30 -6.61
C ASP A 264 -5.49 -15.97 -6.85
N CYS A 265 -6.41 -16.69 -6.18
CA CYS A 265 -7.83 -16.52 -6.43
C CYS A 265 -8.40 -15.14 -6.08
N ASP A 266 -7.67 -14.34 -5.29
CA ASP A 266 -7.96 -12.95 -4.95
C ASP A 266 -7.16 -11.94 -5.78
N HIS A 267 -6.42 -12.38 -6.79
CA HIS A 267 -5.58 -11.55 -7.66
C HIS A 267 -6.23 -11.38 -9.04
N ILE A 268 -7.08 -10.36 -9.16
CA ILE A 268 -7.88 -10.07 -10.36
C ILE A 268 -6.98 -9.46 -11.45
N PRO A 269 -6.79 -10.10 -12.62
CA PRO A 269 -5.90 -9.59 -13.67
C PRO A 269 -6.55 -8.46 -14.49
N SER A 270 -5.72 -7.53 -14.94
CA SER A 270 -6.11 -6.57 -15.98
C SER A 270 -6.12 -7.22 -17.35
N ARG A 271 -6.92 -6.67 -18.27
CA ARG A 271 -7.11 -7.25 -19.60
C ARG A 271 -5.80 -7.33 -20.40
N CYS A 272 -4.89 -6.39 -20.19
CA CYS A 272 -3.67 -6.26 -20.99
C CYS A 272 -2.50 -7.16 -20.51
N ILE A 273 -2.67 -7.96 -19.44
CA ILE A 273 -1.58 -8.68 -18.78
C ILE A 273 -0.76 -9.58 -19.73
N LEU A 274 -1.40 -10.33 -20.62
CA LEU A 274 -0.68 -11.21 -21.55
C LEU A 274 0.03 -10.42 -22.66
N GLN A 275 -0.64 -9.42 -23.25
CA GLN A 275 -0.05 -8.58 -24.30
C GLN A 275 1.24 -7.89 -23.84
N HIS A 276 1.31 -7.50 -22.56
CA HIS A 276 2.49 -6.85 -21.99
C HIS A 276 3.60 -7.81 -21.53
N THR A 277 3.34 -9.12 -21.43
CA THR A 277 4.27 -10.07 -20.79
C THR A 277 4.76 -11.19 -21.70
N VAL A 278 3.91 -11.73 -22.59
CA VAL A 278 4.28 -12.90 -23.41
C VAL A 278 5.45 -12.62 -24.36
N GLY A 279 5.62 -11.37 -24.81
CA GLY A 279 6.70 -10.99 -25.71
C GLY A 279 8.10 -11.21 -25.12
N PHE A 280 8.27 -11.18 -23.80
CA PHE A 280 9.56 -11.48 -23.18
C PHE A 280 10.02 -12.93 -23.40
N PHE A 281 9.09 -13.85 -23.67
CA PHE A 281 9.38 -15.26 -23.94
C PHE A 281 9.86 -15.53 -25.38
N LEU A 282 9.92 -14.50 -26.24
CA LEU A 282 10.63 -14.60 -27.52
C LEU A 282 12.12 -14.91 -27.31
N ASN A 283 12.69 -14.51 -26.17
CA ASN A 283 13.98 -15.03 -25.73
C ASN A 283 13.78 -16.45 -25.13
N PRO A 284 14.34 -17.50 -25.75
CA PRO A 284 14.16 -18.88 -25.28
C PRO A 284 14.76 -19.13 -23.90
N LYS A 285 15.68 -18.29 -23.40
CA LYS A 285 16.23 -18.42 -22.05
C LYS A 285 15.30 -17.91 -20.96
N VAL A 286 14.33 -17.05 -21.30
CA VAL A 286 13.39 -16.50 -20.32
C VAL A 286 12.45 -17.62 -19.88
N SER A 287 12.50 -17.88 -18.57
CA SER A 287 11.70 -18.90 -17.88
C SER A 287 10.52 -18.31 -17.14
N LEU A 288 10.62 -17.06 -16.68
CA LEU A 288 9.66 -16.41 -15.79
C LEU A 288 9.57 -14.92 -16.10
N VAL A 289 8.35 -14.40 -16.12
CA VAL A 289 8.06 -12.96 -16.09
C VAL A 289 7.20 -12.69 -14.85
N GLN A 290 7.72 -11.91 -13.91
CA GLN A 290 7.02 -11.47 -12.69
C GLN A 290 6.52 -10.03 -12.86
N THR A 291 5.29 -9.76 -12.43
CA THR A 291 4.71 -8.42 -12.36
C THR A 291 4.44 -8.01 -10.90
N PRO A 292 4.34 -6.71 -10.58
CA PRO A 292 4.01 -6.24 -9.23
C PRO A 292 2.72 -6.83 -8.68
N HIS A 293 2.65 -6.96 -7.35
CA HIS A 293 1.39 -7.15 -6.63
C HIS A 293 0.93 -5.82 -6.08
N TRP A 294 -0.29 -5.44 -6.40
CA TRP A 294 -0.94 -4.27 -5.83
C TRP A 294 -2.23 -4.70 -5.14
N PHE A 295 -2.47 -4.15 -3.96
CA PHE A 295 -3.63 -4.46 -3.16
C PHE A 295 -4.59 -3.27 -3.14
N TYR A 296 -5.88 -3.52 -3.37
CA TYR A 296 -6.87 -2.46 -3.44
C TYR A 296 -7.49 -2.10 -2.09
N ASN A 297 -7.36 -2.97 -1.09
CA ASN A 297 -7.73 -2.70 0.29
C ASN A 297 -6.50 -2.29 1.12
N PRO A 298 -6.69 -1.42 2.12
CA PRO A 298 -5.61 -1.04 3.03
C PRO A 298 -5.15 -2.26 3.84
N ASP A 299 -3.84 -2.38 4.02
CA ASP A 299 -3.28 -3.35 4.97
C ASP A 299 -3.57 -2.92 6.43
N PRO A 300 -3.33 -3.79 7.44
CA PRO A 300 -3.60 -3.44 8.82
C PRO A 300 -2.80 -2.24 9.33
N PHE A 301 -1.61 -1.95 8.79
CA PHE A 301 -0.83 -0.77 9.18
C PHE A 301 -1.50 0.51 8.67
N GLU A 302 -1.88 0.55 7.40
CA GLU A 302 -2.60 1.68 6.82
C GLU A 302 -3.94 1.91 7.53
N ARG A 303 -4.72 0.85 7.73
CA ARG A 303 -6.03 0.95 8.37
C ARG A 303 -5.92 1.35 9.83
N ASN A 304 -5.10 0.67 10.61
CA ASN A 304 -5.11 0.84 12.06
C ASN A 304 -4.39 2.12 12.51
N LEU A 305 -3.42 2.60 11.73
CA LEU A 305 -2.78 3.92 11.93
C LEU A 305 -3.48 5.05 11.15
N LEU A 306 -4.52 4.76 10.38
CA LEU A 306 -5.31 5.73 9.62
C LEU A 306 -4.43 6.62 8.72
N THR A 307 -3.52 6.01 7.96
CA THR A 307 -2.57 6.76 7.11
C THR A 307 -3.22 7.30 5.83
N GLN A 308 -4.42 6.82 5.48
CA GLN A 308 -5.23 7.32 4.35
C GLN A 308 -4.48 7.29 3.00
N GLY A 309 -3.71 6.23 2.74
CA GLY A 309 -2.92 6.07 1.53
C GLY A 309 -1.70 6.99 1.39
N GLN A 310 -1.44 7.89 2.35
CA GLN A 310 -0.32 8.84 2.28
C GLN A 310 1.03 8.14 2.48
N VAL A 311 1.05 7.06 3.26
CA VAL A 311 2.26 6.28 3.53
C VAL A 311 2.33 5.11 2.55
N PRO A 312 3.50 4.84 1.94
CA PRO A 312 3.72 3.64 1.14
C PRO A 312 3.47 2.36 1.92
N VAL A 313 2.77 1.41 1.31
CA VAL A 313 2.60 0.08 1.89
C VAL A 313 3.93 -0.69 1.85
N SER A 314 4.13 -1.59 2.81
CA SER A 314 5.41 -2.29 3.04
C SER A 314 6.02 -2.97 1.81
N ASN A 315 5.19 -3.53 0.92
CA ASN A 315 5.63 -4.25 -0.28
C ASN A 315 6.06 -3.34 -1.44
N GLU A 316 5.80 -2.02 -1.40
CA GLU A 316 6.15 -1.11 -2.50
C GLU A 316 7.65 -1.03 -2.72
N LEU A 317 8.45 -0.98 -1.66
CA LEU A 317 9.91 -1.02 -1.76
C LEU A 317 10.39 -2.25 -2.53
N PHE A 318 9.80 -3.40 -2.22
CA PHE A 318 10.18 -4.66 -2.83
C PHE A 318 9.86 -4.67 -4.34
N TYR A 319 8.63 -4.33 -4.71
CA TYR A 319 8.19 -4.37 -6.11
C TYR A 319 8.77 -3.22 -6.95
N LYS A 320 8.76 -1.98 -6.46
CA LYS A 320 9.16 -0.84 -7.27
C LYS A 320 10.67 -0.62 -7.36
N VAL A 321 11.44 -1.16 -6.41
CA VAL A 321 12.89 -0.97 -6.34
C VAL A 321 13.63 -2.30 -6.36
N LEU A 322 13.43 -3.15 -5.36
CA LEU A 322 14.30 -4.31 -5.16
C LEU A 322 14.18 -5.34 -6.29
N GLN A 323 12.97 -5.61 -6.80
CA GLN A 323 12.76 -6.53 -7.92
C GLN A 323 13.38 -6.01 -9.23
N LYS A 324 13.32 -4.70 -9.49
CA LYS A 324 14.03 -4.08 -10.62
C LYS A 324 15.55 -4.17 -10.49
N GLY A 325 16.05 -4.01 -9.27
CA GLY A 325 17.46 -4.20 -8.93
C GLY A 325 17.91 -5.65 -9.12
N ASN A 326 17.10 -6.60 -8.68
CA ASN A 326 17.33 -8.03 -8.89
C ASN A 326 17.27 -8.40 -10.39
N ASP A 327 16.36 -7.82 -11.17
CA ASP A 327 16.26 -8.03 -12.62
C ASP A 327 17.49 -7.55 -13.39
N PHE A 328 18.16 -6.50 -12.91
CA PHE A 328 19.46 -6.09 -13.45
C PHE A 328 20.50 -7.21 -13.32
N TRP A 329 20.47 -7.97 -12.23
CA TRP A 329 21.38 -9.07 -11.94
C TRP A 329 20.88 -10.46 -12.38
N ASN A 330 19.77 -10.52 -13.15
CA ASN A 330 19.09 -11.77 -13.49
C ASN A 330 18.79 -12.62 -12.24
N ALA A 331 18.20 -11.99 -11.23
CA ALA A 331 17.88 -12.59 -9.94
C ALA A 331 16.45 -12.24 -9.47
N ALA A 332 15.62 -11.66 -10.36
CA ALA A 332 14.22 -11.43 -10.06
C ALA A 332 13.53 -12.78 -9.87
N PHE A 333 12.71 -12.91 -8.84
CA PHE A 333 12.11 -14.20 -8.48
C PHE A 333 10.60 -14.12 -8.41
N PHE A 334 9.99 -15.28 -8.62
CA PHE A 334 8.57 -15.55 -8.56
C PHE A 334 8.03 -15.31 -7.15
N CYS A 335 6.94 -14.55 -7.07
CA CYS A 335 6.28 -14.17 -5.82
C CYS A 335 4.94 -14.89 -5.62
N GLY A 336 4.76 -16.08 -6.21
CA GLY A 336 3.59 -16.93 -5.99
C GLY A 336 2.38 -16.60 -6.87
N SER A 337 2.28 -15.39 -7.42
CA SER A 337 1.18 -14.97 -8.29
C SER A 337 1.60 -13.84 -9.23
N ALA A 338 0.74 -13.48 -10.18
CA ALA A 338 0.96 -12.41 -11.15
C ALA A 338 2.26 -12.67 -11.94
N ALA A 339 2.43 -13.93 -12.34
CA ALA A 339 3.63 -14.39 -12.97
C ALA A 339 3.31 -15.37 -14.09
N ILE A 340 4.02 -15.22 -15.20
CA ILE A 340 3.96 -16.13 -16.34
C ILE A 340 5.23 -16.97 -16.30
N ILE A 341 5.10 -18.27 -16.47
CA ILE A 341 6.23 -19.21 -16.43
C ILE A 341 6.20 -20.12 -17.65
N ARG A 342 7.37 -20.38 -18.23
CA ARG A 342 7.50 -21.36 -19.31
C ARG A 342 7.39 -22.77 -18.74
N LYS A 343 6.39 -23.51 -19.18
CA LYS A 343 6.07 -24.85 -18.68
C LYS A 343 7.23 -25.84 -18.82
N ASN A 344 7.88 -25.88 -19.98
CA ASN A 344 8.98 -26.81 -20.22
C ASN A 344 10.14 -26.59 -19.24
N HIS A 345 10.48 -25.33 -18.93
CA HIS A 345 11.52 -25.02 -17.95
C HIS A 345 11.13 -25.44 -16.53
N LEU A 346 9.84 -25.30 -16.15
CA LEU A 346 9.34 -25.81 -14.88
C LEU A 346 9.48 -27.33 -14.79
N LEU A 347 9.08 -28.06 -15.84
CA LEU A 347 9.21 -29.52 -15.87
C LEU A 347 10.67 -29.97 -15.71
N GLU A 348 11.63 -29.26 -16.31
CA GLU A 348 13.07 -29.54 -16.18
C GLU A 348 13.63 -29.35 -14.76
N VAL A 349 12.98 -28.54 -13.91
CA VAL A 349 13.36 -28.35 -12.50
C VAL A 349 12.47 -29.16 -11.53
N GLY A 350 11.60 -30.03 -12.05
CA GLY A 350 10.70 -30.87 -11.26
C GLY A 350 9.38 -30.19 -10.87
N GLY A 351 8.99 -29.12 -11.57
CA GLY A 351 7.81 -28.31 -11.30
C GLY A 351 8.04 -27.21 -10.26
N ILE A 352 6.95 -26.71 -9.69
CA ILE A 352 6.98 -25.81 -8.53
C ILE A 352 7.58 -26.57 -7.34
N ALA A 353 8.55 -25.96 -6.65
CA ALA A 353 9.23 -26.56 -5.50
C ALA A 353 8.24 -26.91 -4.37
N VAL A 354 8.55 -27.93 -3.57
CA VAL A 354 7.62 -28.48 -2.56
C VAL A 354 8.24 -28.65 -1.17
N GLU A 355 9.54 -28.38 -1.06
CA GLU A 355 10.36 -28.60 0.13
C GLU A 355 10.25 -27.46 1.15
N THR A 356 9.85 -26.27 0.69
CA THR A 356 9.72 -25.07 1.52
C THR A 356 8.32 -24.49 1.41
N VAL A 357 7.93 -23.69 2.39
CA VAL A 357 6.61 -23.01 2.40
C VAL A 357 6.55 -21.76 1.53
N THR A 358 7.69 -21.37 0.94
CA THR A 358 7.82 -20.31 -0.06
C THR A 358 8.29 -20.98 -1.35
N GLU A 359 7.42 -21.80 -1.91
CA GLU A 359 7.67 -22.60 -3.12
C GLU A 359 8.10 -21.75 -4.31
N ASP A 360 7.64 -20.51 -4.32
CA ASP A 360 7.76 -19.54 -5.39
C ASP A 360 9.21 -19.06 -5.58
N CYS A 361 9.80 -18.50 -4.53
CA CYS A 361 11.19 -18.07 -4.51
C CYS A 361 12.13 -19.26 -4.73
N HIS A 362 11.82 -20.41 -4.11
CA HIS A 362 12.62 -21.63 -4.26
C HIS A 362 12.62 -22.16 -5.70
N THR A 363 11.47 -22.14 -6.39
CA THR A 363 11.36 -22.49 -7.81
C THR A 363 12.26 -21.60 -8.67
N SER A 364 12.27 -20.29 -8.40
CA SER A 364 13.12 -19.35 -9.15
C SER A 364 14.61 -19.62 -8.96
N LEU A 365 15.02 -19.99 -7.74
CA LEU A 365 16.40 -20.39 -7.46
C LEU A 365 16.81 -21.62 -8.27
N ARG A 366 15.90 -22.60 -8.42
CA ARG A 366 16.13 -23.79 -9.26
C ARG A 366 16.25 -23.44 -10.74
N LEU A 367 15.38 -22.58 -11.26
CA LEU A 367 15.43 -22.10 -12.64
C LEU A 367 16.75 -21.38 -12.92
N HIS A 368 17.17 -20.46 -12.05
CA HIS A 368 18.47 -19.80 -12.15
C HIS A 368 19.65 -20.77 -12.03
N SER A 369 19.54 -21.80 -11.19
CA SER A 369 20.57 -22.84 -11.05
C SER A 369 20.72 -23.72 -12.30
N LYS A 370 19.72 -23.73 -13.20
CA LYS A 370 19.80 -24.33 -14.54
C LYS A 370 20.32 -23.37 -15.61
N GLY A 371 20.57 -22.10 -15.26
CA GLY A 371 21.07 -21.08 -16.18
C GLY A 371 19.98 -20.34 -16.95
N TYR A 372 18.71 -20.48 -16.58
CA TYR A 372 17.63 -19.71 -17.18
C TYR A 372 17.62 -18.25 -16.73
N GLU A 373 16.91 -17.43 -17.48
CA GLU A 373 16.71 -16.02 -17.20
C GLU A 373 15.31 -15.74 -16.67
N THR A 374 15.20 -14.67 -15.90
CA THR A 374 13.95 -14.16 -15.34
C THR A 374 13.80 -12.69 -15.73
N VAL A 375 12.56 -12.22 -15.70
CA VAL A 375 12.18 -10.87 -16.08
C VAL A 375 11.27 -10.30 -15.00
N TYR A 376 11.59 -9.11 -14.51
CA TYR A 376 10.64 -8.29 -13.76
C TYR A 376 10.10 -7.16 -14.64
N TYR A 377 8.78 -7.03 -14.73
CA TYR A 377 8.13 -5.97 -15.49
C TYR A 377 7.23 -5.13 -14.57
N ASP A 378 7.68 -3.91 -14.26
CA ASP A 378 7.04 -2.99 -13.30
C ASP A 378 5.81 -2.28 -13.88
N LYS A 379 4.80 -3.07 -14.24
CA LYS A 379 3.45 -2.58 -14.55
C LYS A 379 2.45 -3.32 -13.67
N VAL A 380 1.68 -2.57 -12.89
CA VAL A 380 0.63 -3.17 -12.06
C VAL A 380 -0.47 -3.65 -12.99
N MET A 381 -0.69 -4.97 -13.02
CA MET A 381 -1.68 -5.62 -13.89
C MET A 381 -2.54 -6.62 -13.14
N VAL A 382 -2.49 -6.59 -11.80
CA VAL A 382 -3.27 -7.45 -10.92
C VAL A 382 -3.71 -6.62 -9.72
N ALA A 383 -5.00 -6.70 -9.39
CA ALA A 383 -5.60 -6.12 -8.20
C ALA A 383 -5.88 -7.22 -7.17
N GLY A 384 -5.18 -7.17 -6.05
CA GLY A 384 -5.21 -8.16 -4.99
C GLY A 384 -5.90 -7.72 -3.71
N LEU A 385 -6.13 -8.68 -2.80
CA LEU A 385 -6.55 -8.42 -1.42
C LEU A 385 -5.39 -8.58 -0.42
N ALA A 386 -5.11 -7.53 0.36
CA ALA A 386 -4.26 -7.59 1.54
C ALA A 386 -5.01 -8.24 2.72
N PRO A 387 -4.30 -8.85 3.70
CA PRO A 387 -4.93 -9.41 4.89
C PRO A 387 -5.74 -8.36 5.66
N GLU A 388 -7.00 -8.66 5.96
CA GLU A 388 -7.84 -7.72 6.69
C GLU A 388 -7.51 -7.63 8.18
N LYS A 389 -6.98 -8.66 8.84
CA LYS A 389 -6.66 -8.61 10.28
C LYS A 389 -5.16 -8.54 10.50
N PHE A 390 -4.74 -7.85 11.56
CA PHE A 390 -3.35 -7.80 11.97
C PHE A 390 -2.79 -9.20 12.29
N SER A 391 -3.55 -10.04 12.99
CA SER A 391 -3.17 -11.45 13.22
C SER A 391 -2.97 -12.26 11.92
N ALA A 392 -3.83 -12.05 10.93
CA ALA A 392 -3.70 -12.70 9.62
C ALA A 392 -2.45 -12.21 8.87
N TYR A 393 -2.16 -10.91 8.96
CA TYR A 393 -0.95 -10.30 8.41
C TYR A 393 0.31 -10.85 9.07
N VAL A 394 0.37 -10.91 10.42
CA VAL A 394 1.46 -11.54 11.16
C VAL A 394 1.63 -12.99 10.73
N GLY A 395 0.55 -13.75 10.61
CA GLY A 395 0.58 -15.13 10.13
C GLY A 395 1.14 -15.29 8.72
N GLN A 396 0.89 -14.34 7.81
CA GLN A 396 1.48 -14.31 6.48
C GLN A 396 2.98 -14.04 6.53
N GLN A 397 3.41 -13.01 7.27
CA GLN A 397 4.83 -12.64 7.39
C GLN A 397 5.66 -13.75 8.03
N VAL A 398 5.15 -14.37 9.09
CA VAL A 398 5.78 -15.53 9.75
C VAL A 398 5.98 -16.70 8.78
N ARG A 399 5.04 -16.94 7.86
CA ARG A 399 5.20 -17.98 6.83
C ARG A 399 6.31 -17.64 5.85
N TRP A 400 6.39 -16.39 5.40
CA TRP A 400 7.45 -15.94 4.50
C TRP A 400 8.83 -16.00 5.18
N ALA A 401 8.92 -15.53 6.43
CA ALA A 401 10.13 -15.61 7.25
C ALA A 401 10.63 -17.05 7.40
N ARG A 402 9.72 -17.99 7.70
CA ARG A 402 10.04 -19.41 7.77
C ARG A 402 10.56 -19.95 6.44
N GLY A 403 9.84 -19.70 5.34
CA GLY A 403 10.20 -20.23 4.03
C GLY A 403 11.55 -19.72 3.55
N MET A 404 11.82 -18.42 3.71
CA MET A 404 13.11 -17.82 3.37
C MET A 404 14.26 -18.41 4.20
N ALA A 405 14.05 -18.64 5.51
CA ALA A 405 15.04 -19.31 6.36
C ALA A 405 15.24 -20.79 5.97
N GLN A 406 14.19 -21.50 5.53
CA GLN A 406 14.31 -22.86 4.99
C GLN A 406 15.15 -22.86 3.71
N ILE A 407 14.91 -21.93 2.77
CA ILE A 407 15.72 -21.80 1.54
C ILE A 407 17.18 -21.50 1.90
N LEU A 408 17.43 -20.57 2.83
CA LEU A 408 18.79 -20.26 3.31
C LEU A 408 19.50 -21.54 3.78
N ARG A 409 18.82 -22.35 4.59
CA ARG A 409 19.37 -23.56 5.19
C ARG A 409 19.61 -24.68 4.17
N LEU A 410 18.69 -24.86 3.22
CA LEU A 410 18.70 -25.97 2.24
C LEU A 410 19.60 -25.67 1.04
N GLU A 411 19.52 -24.47 0.48
CA GLU A 411 20.20 -24.08 -0.76
C GLU A 411 21.52 -23.36 -0.51
N TRP A 412 21.68 -22.75 0.67
CA TRP A 412 22.85 -21.99 1.08
C TRP A 412 23.36 -21.02 -0.02
N PRO A 413 22.52 -20.04 -0.44
CA PRO A 413 22.68 -19.36 -1.74
C PRO A 413 24.05 -18.73 -1.97
N LEU A 414 24.68 -18.16 -0.94
CA LEU A 414 25.99 -17.52 -1.04
C LEU A 414 27.08 -18.43 -1.62
N PHE A 415 27.00 -19.74 -1.36
CA PHE A 415 27.99 -20.73 -1.79
C PHE A 415 27.47 -21.67 -2.88
N ASN A 416 26.23 -21.49 -3.35
CA ASN A 416 25.66 -22.31 -4.40
C ASN A 416 26.35 -22.04 -5.74
N ARG A 417 27.22 -22.98 -6.16
CA ARG A 417 28.04 -22.83 -7.37
C ARG A 417 27.27 -22.80 -8.68
N LYS A 418 26.01 -23.25 -8.67
CA LYS A 418 25.12 -23.24 -9.85
C LYS A 418 24.60 -21.84 -10.18
N LEU A 419 24.67 -20.91 -9.23
CA LEU A 419 24.30 -19.51 -9.40
C LEU A 419 25.53 -18.66 -9.73
N THR A 420 25.33 -17.59 -10.49
CA THR A 420 26.33 -16.53 -10.67
C THR A 420 26.54 -15.74 -9.38
N LEU A 421 27.70 -15.11 -9.20
CA LEU A 421 28.00 -14.36 -7.97
C LEU A 421 26.94 -13.29 -7.63
N PRO A 422 26.44 -12.46 -8.57
CA PRO A 422 25.37 -11.51 -8.27
C PRO A 422 24.07 -12.19 -7.82
N GLN A 423 23.67 -13.28 -8.49
CA GLN A 423 22.50 -14.07 -8.07
C GLN A 423 22.66 -14.61 -6.65
N ARG A 424 23.84 -15.12 -6.29
CA ARG A 424 24.12 -15.60 -4.93
C ARG A 424 23.91 -14.49 -3.89
N ILE A 425 24.37 -13.28 -4.20
CA ILE A 425 24.23 -12.11 -3.32
C ILE A 425 22.75 -11.70 -3.21
N CYS A 426 22.02 -11.60 -4.32
CA CYS A 426 20.59 -11.26 -4.33
C CYS A 426 19.75 -12.29 -3.55
N TYR A 427 19.97 -13.59 -3.77
CA TYR A 427 19.27 -14.63 -3.01
C TYR A 427 19.69 -14.67 -1.53
N THR A 428 20.95 -14.37 -1.22
CA THR A 428 21.39 -14.23 0.18
C THR A 428 20.68 -13.04 0.82
N SER A 429 20.54 -11.91 0.12
CA SER A 429 19.77 -10.75 0.59
C SER A 429 18.32 -11.13 0.89
N ALA A 430 17.63 -11.75 -0.07
CA ALA A 430 16.22 -12.14 0.09
C ALA A 430 16.03 -13.14 1.26
N THR A 431 16.90 -14.15 1.36
CA THR A 431 16.75 -15.22 2.36
C THR A 431 17.20 -14.81 3.77
N THR A 432 18.06 -13.79 3.90
CA THR A 432 18.49 -13.25 5.20
C THR A 432 17.62 -12.08 5.69
N HIS A 433 16.79 -11.48 4.83
CA HIS A 433 16.02 -10.27 5.15
C HIS A 433 15.15 -10.39 6.41
N PHE A 434 14.46 -11.53 6.61
CA PHE A 434 13.53 -11.74 7.73
C PHE A 434 14.20 -11.99 9.09
N PHE A 435 15.54 -11.99 9.16
CA PHE A 435 16.26 -12.16 10.41
C PHE A 435 16.36 -10.86 11.24
N PHE A 436 15.65 -9.80 10.84
CA PHE A 436 15.64 -8.51 11.54
C PHE A 436 15.04 -8.59 12.95
N GLY A 437 14.32 -9.66 13.29
CA GLY A 437 13.75 -9.85 14.63
C GLY A 437 14.81 -9.82 15.74
N PHE A 438 15.92 -10.53 15.56
CA PHE A 438 17.03 -10.53 16.52
C PHE A 438 17.65 -9.13 16.75
N PRO A 439 18.16 -8.41 15.73
CA PRO A 439 18.76 -7.10 15.94
C PRO A 439 17.76 -6.07 16.46
N ARG A 440 16.51 -6.09 15.98
CA ARG A 440 15.47 -5.15 16.42
C ARG A 440 15.17 -5.30 17.91
N LEU A 441 15.08 -6.54 18.41
CA LEU A 441 14.94 -6.81 19.85
C LEU A 441 16.21 -6.44 20.62
N MET A 442 17.40 -6.73 20.08
CA MET A 442 18.66 -6.40 20.74
C MET A 442 18.86 -4.88 20.90
N TYR A 443 18.47 -4.08 19.91
CA TYR A 443 18.51 -2.61 20.00
C TYR A 443 17.55 -2.04 21.05
N ALA A 444 16.45 -2.74 21.35
CA ALA A 444 15.60 -2.40 22.50
C ALA A 444 16.24 -2.86 23.81
N LEU A 445 16.74 -4.10 23.87
CA LEU A 445 17.25 -4.74 25.09
C LEU A 445 18.57 -4.15 25.59
N ALA A 446 19.50 -3.76 24.71
CA ALA A 446 20.81 -3.26 25.10
C ALA A 446 20.78 -2.02 26.01
N PRO A 447 20.06 -0.93 25.68
CA PRO A 447 19.97 0.23 26.57
C PRO A 447 19.19 -0.06 27.86
N MET A 448 18.20 -0.96 27.81
CA MET A 448 17.47 -1.39 29.02
C MET A 448 18.36 -2.19 29.97
N ALA A 449 19.20 -3.10 29.44
CA ALA A 449 20.12 -3.89 30.24
C ALA A 449 21.11 -3.00 31.01
N PHE A 450 21.60 -1.93 30.36
CA PHE A 450 22.41 -0.91 31.01
C PHE A 450 21.65 -0.15 32.09
N LEU A 451 20.48 0.41 31.78
CA LEU A 451 19.74 1.26 32.72
C LEU A 451 19.11 0.49 33.89
N LEU A 452 18.75 -0.78 33.73
CA LEU A 452 18.16 -1.58 34.81
C LEU A 452 19.21 -2.27 35.68
N PHE A 453 20.29 -2.75 35.07
CA PHE A 453 21.22 -3.67 35.74
C PHE A 453 22.68 -3.21 35.71
N GLY A 454 23.00 -2.10 35.04
CA GLY A 454 24.37 -1.64 34.86
C GLY A 454 25.20 -2.53 33.93
N ILE A 455 24.58 -3.44 33.17
CA ILE A 455 25.27 -4.29 32.18
C ILE A 455 25.73 -3.38 31.05
N ASN A 456 27.03 -3.37 30.74
CA ASN A 456 27.60 -2.43 29.79
C ASN A 456 28.04 -3.11 28.48
N PRO A 457 27.24 -3.04 27.40
CA PRO A 457 27.57 -3.71 26.14
C PRO A 457 28.62 -2.96 25.30
N VAL A 458 28.89 -1.68 25.60
CA VAL A 458 29.78 -0.82 24.80
C VAL A 458 30.74 -0.08 25.74
N ARG A 459 32.00 -0.51 25.75
CA ARG A 459 33.04 0.15 26.54
C ARG A 459 33.24 1.59 26.04
N GLY A 460 33.27 2.55 26.96
CA GLY A 460 33.46 3.95 26.62
C GLY A 460 32.31 4.54 25.80
N LEU A 461 31.07 4.10 26.05
CA LEU A 461 29.89 4.69 25.42
C LEU A 461 29.78 6.16 25.82
N GLY A 462 30.02 7.05 24.86
CA GLY A 462 30.02 8.49 25.06
C GLY A 462 30.04 9.23 23.73
N LEU A 463 30.37 10.53 23.78
CA LEU A 463 30.40 11.39 22.59
C LEU A 463 31.31 10.83 21.50
N GLU A 464 32.45 10.25 21.85
CA GLU A 464 33.37 9.62 20.90
C GLU A 464 32.66 8.55 20.06
N THR A 465 31.98 7.61 20.71
CA THR A 465 31.23 6.56 20.02
C THR A 465 30.17 7.12 19.07
N LEU A 466 29.49 8.20 19.43
CA LEU A 466 28.52 8.88 18.55
C LEU A 466 29.18 9.51 17.32
N THR A 467 30.39 10.06 17.45
CA THR A 467 31.13 10.63 16.31
C THR A 467 31.58 9.59 15.28
N TYR A 468 31.62 8.30 15.65
CA TYR A 468 31.81 7.21 14.71
C TYR A 468 30.48 6.67 14.17
N ALA A 469 29.48 6.47 15.04
CA ALA A 469 28.21 5.84 14.68
C ALA A 469 27.28 6.73 13.84
N LEU A 470 27.08 8.00 14.22
CA LEU A 470 26.11 8.87 13.55
C LEU A 470 26.43 9.13 12.07
N PRO A 471 27.68 9.40 11.66
CA PRO A 471 28.02 9.52 10.25
C PRO A 471 27.67 8.28 9.43
N SER A 472 27.91 7.09 9.99
CA SER A 472 27.57 5.80 9.35
C SER A 472 26.06 5.71 9.09
N ILE A 473 25.25 5.99 10.11
CA ILE A 473 23.78 5.92 10.05
C ILE A 473 23.25 6.96 9.07
N ILE A 474 23.66 8.23 9.21
CA ILE A 474 23.14 9.34 8.39
C ILE A 474 23.51 9.15 6.91
N LEU A 475 24.74 8.73 6.60
CA LEU A 475 25.14 8.47 5.22
C LEU A 475 24.40 7.27 4.63
N ALA A 476 24.13 6.23 5.42
CA ALA A 476 23.30 5.11 4.96
C ALA A 476 21.86 5.55 4.65
N LEU A 477 21.28 6.41 5.48
CA LEU A 477 19.96 7.01 5.22
C LEU A 477 19.97 7.88 3.94
N ASN A 478 21.00 8.72 3.77
CA ASN A 478 21.15 9.57 2.58
C ASN A 478 21.31 8.75 1.28
N ALA A 479 22.12 7.69 1.31
CA ALA A 479 22.34 6.81 0.16
C ALA A 479 21.04 6.11 -0.26
N ASN A 480 20.30 5.58 0.72
CA ASN A 480 19.02 4.91 0.52
C ASN A 480 17.91 5.89 0.09
N PHE A 481 17.92 7.13 0.59
CA PHE A 481 16.92 8.14 0.24
C PHE A 481 16.78 8.33 -1.27
N ILE A 482 17.89 8.47 -2.01
CA ILE A 482 17.85 8.72 -3.47
C ILE A 482 16.98 7.68 -4.20
N VAL A 483 17.07 6.42 -3.77
CA VAL A 483 16.39 5.30 -4.41
C VAL A 483 15.01 5.01 -3.79
N TYR A 484 14.83 5.25 -2.49
CA TYR A 484 13.63 4.84 -1.75
C TYR A 484 12.61 5.95 -1.50
N LYS A 485 12.95 7.22 -1.79
CA LYS A 485 12.18 8.40 -1.36
C LYS A 485 10.69 8.41 -1.73
N GLU A 486 10.26 7.68 -2.76
CA GLU A 486 8.86 7.58 -3.18
C GLU A 486 8.13 6.35 -2.62
N VAL A 487 8.85 5.39 -2.04
CA VAL A 487 8.33 4.05 -1.70
C VAL A 487 8.61 3.61 -0.27
N ARG A 488 9.40 4.39 0.49
CA ARG A 488 9.71 4.11 1.89
C ARG A 488 9.81 5.41 2.65
N PHE A 489 8.95 5.58 3.66
CA PHE A 489 8.95 6.76 4.50
C PHE A 489 9.68 6.49 5.81
N SER A 490 10.34 7.53 6.33
CA SER A 490 11.14 7.45 7.56
C SER A 490 10.31 6.94 8.75
N PHE A 491 10.90 6.12 9.62
CA PHE A 491 10.32 5.50 10.83
C PHE A 491 9.28 4.39 10.60
N TRP A 492 8.60 4.36 9.45
CA TRP A 492 7.53 3.39 9.17
C TRP A 492 8.04 1.95 9.07
N ASN A 493 9.24 1.76 8.52
CA ASN A 493 9.85 0.43 8.46
C ASN A 493 10.23 -0.07 9.85
N GLU A 494 10.75 0.80 10.71
CA GLU A 494 11.10 0.45 12.09
C GLU A 494 9.86 0.02 12.87
N ILE A 495 8.71 0.66 12.64
CA ILE A 495 7.41 0.29 13.23
C ILE A 495 6.97 -1.09 12.73
N PHE A 496 7.05 -1.31 11.42
CA PHE A 496 6.75 -2.61 10.80
C PHE A 496 7.63 -3.72 11.37
N GLU A 497 8.94 -3.51 11.44
CA GLU A 497 9.86 -4.49 11.98
C GLU A 497 9.62 -4.73 13.47
N TYR A 498 9.34 -3.69 14.27
CA TYR A 498 9.01 -3.89 15.69
C TYR A 498 7.74 -4.72 15.87
N ALA A 499 6.70 -4.46 15.08
CA ALA A 499 5.43 -5.20 15.16
C ALA A 499 5.59 -6.71 14.89
N LEU A 500 6.64 -7.11 14.16
CA LEU A 500 6.91 -8.50 13.76
C LEU A 500 8.13 -9.12 14.44
N ALA A 501 8.97 -8.31 15.11
CA ALA A 501 10.31 -8.70 15.53
C ALA A 501 10.36 -9.98 16.38
N PHE A 502 9.39 -10.15 17.29
CA PHE A 502 9.36 -11.32 18.16
C PHE A 502 8.99 -12.59 17.40
N GLN A 503 7.93 -12.54 16.61
CA GLN A 503 7.39 -13.68 15.87
C GLN A 503 8.38 -14.14 14.79
N ASP A 504 8.90 -13.19 14.00
CA ASP A 504 9.85 -13.48 12.93
C ASP A 504 11.20 -13.93 13.49
N GLY A 505 11.68 -13.28 14.56
CA GLY A 505 12.92 -13.68 15.24
C GLY A 505 12.88 -15.11 15.77
N LEU A 506 11.76 -15.51 16.37
CA LEU A 506 11.60 -16.88 16.88
C LEU A 506 11.54 -17.91 15.75
N VAL A 507 10.76 -17.62 14.71
CA VAL A 507 10.48 -18.58 13.62
C VAL A 507 11.69 -18.75 12.71
N THR A 508 12.41 -17.67 12.38
CA THR A 508 13.66 -17.75 11.62
C THR A 508 14.74 -18.51 12.38
N PHE A 509 14.87 -18.27 13.70
CA PHE A 509 15.79 -19.03 14.55
C PHE A 509 15.44 -20.53 14.58
N MET A 510 14.17 -20.89 14.80
CA MET A 510 13.73 -22.29 14.78
C MET A 510 13.98 -22.96 13.42
N ALA A 511 13.71 -22.26 12.31
CA ALA A 511 13.90 -22.78 10.96
C ALA A 511 15.38 -23.06 10.63
N LEU A 512 16.32 -22.27 11.15
CA LEU A 512 17.75 -22.54 11.02
C LEU A 512 18.18 -23.81 11.76
N LEU A 513 17.65 -24.03 12.98
CA LEU A 513 17.95 -25.21 13.79
C LEU A 513 17.34 -26.47 13.18
N ASN A 514 16.05 -26.43 12.84
CA ASN A 514 15.36 -27.51 12.17
C ASN A 514 14.25 -26.96 11.26
N PRO A 515 14.39 -27.05 9.93
CA PRO A 515 13.45 -26.47 8.98
C PRO A 515 12.05 -27.12 9.04
N ARG A 516 11.90 -28.27 9.71
CA ARG A 516 10.61 -28.96 9.87
C ARG A 516 9.84 -28.53 11.13
N LEU A 517 10.44 -27.70 12.01
CA LEU A 517 9.75 -27.23 13.21
C LEU A 517 8.77 -26.11 12.87
N GLY A 518 7.56 -26.21 13.44
CA GLY A 518 6.46 -25.26 13.28
C GLY A 518 5.31 -25.81 12.45
N SER A 519 4.07 -25.49 12.84
CA SER A 519 2.87 -25.88 12.10
C SER A 519 2.56 -24.88 10.98
N PHE A 520 1.89 -25.34 9.93
CA PHE A 520 1.31 -24.50 8.90
C PHE A 520 -0.20 -24.49 9.10
N ASN A 521 -0.79 -23.30 9.28
CA ASN A 521 -2.22 -23.13 9.23
C ASN A 521 -2.54 -22.17 8.08
N VAL A 522 -3.55 -22.50 7.28
CA VAL A 522 -3.99 -21.66 6.16
C VAL A 522 -4.53 -20.36 6.74
N THR A 523 -4.03 -19.23 6.25
CA THR A 523 -4.51 -17.91 6.66
C THR A 523 -5.95 -17.75 6.18
N GLU A 524 -6.89 -17.49 7.09
CA GLU A 524 -8.27 -17.20 6.73
C GLU A 524 -8.34 -15.86 5.98
N LYS A 525 -8.87 -15.87 4.75
CA LYS A 525 -9.18 -14.66 3.96
C LYS A 525 -10.67 -14.34 4.14
N GLY A 526 -11.00 -13.07 4.39
CA GLY A 526 -12.40 -12.60 4.44
C GLY A 526 -13.05 -12.37 5.81
N LEU A 527 -12.27 -12.20 6.89
CA LEU A 527 -12.84 -11.88 8.21
C LEU A 527 -13.01 -10.37 8.43
N GLN A 528 -14.23 -9.86 8.22
CA GLN A 528 -14.57 -8.46 8.49
C GLN A 528 -14.39 -8.08 9.97
N VAL A 529 -13.66 -7.01 10.22
CA VAL A 529 -13.54 -6.38 11.55
C VAL A 529 -14.74 -5.45 11.77
N THR A 530 -15.79 -5.94 12.41
CA THR A 530 -17.02 -5.15 12.62
C THR A 530 -16.95 -4.21 13.83
N ARG A 531 -16.04 -4.47 14.77
CA ARG A 531 -15.87 -3.69 16.00
C ARG A 531 -14.39 -3.46 16.29
N ARG A 532 -14.10 -2.34 16.95
CA ARG A 532 -12.76 -2.04 17.46
C ARG A 532 -12.34 -3.12 18.45
N SER A 533 -11.17 -3.70 18.25
CA SER A 533 -10.62 -4.75 19.12
C SER A 533 -9.11 -4.64 19.19
N PHE A 534 -8.51 -5.15 20.26
CA PHE A 534 -7.06 -5.13 20.45
C PHE A 534 -6.51 -6.56 20.39
N ASP A 535 -5.58 -6.82 19.47
CA ASP A 535 -4.97 -8.14 19.31
C ASP A 535 -3.84 -8.38 20.32
N TRP A 536 -4.23 -8.74 21.54
CA TRP A 536 -3.31 -9.09 22.63
C TRP A 536 -2.36 -10.24 22.28
N SER A 537 -2.83 -11.19 21.47
CA SER A 537 -2.10 -12.43 21.21
C SER A 537 -0.82 -12.18 20.41
N SER A 538 -0.91 -11.30 19.42
CA SER A 538 0.20 -10.95 18.53
C SER A 538 1.24 -10.06 19.23
N VAL A 539 0.83 -9.16 20.14
CA VAL A 539 1.74 -8.14 20.70
C VAL A 539 2.12 -8.29 22.18
N LYS A 540 1.73 -9.38 22.85
CA LYS A 540 2.00 -9.59 24.29
C LYS A 540 3.47 -9.38 24.69
N TRP A 541 4.42 -9.80 23.87
CA TRP A 541 5.85 -9.65 24.17
C TRP A 541 6.36 -8.24 23.91
N LEU A 542 5.80 -7.53 22.92
CA LEU A 542 6.08 -6.12 22.68
C LEU A 542 5.57 -5.25 23.83
N LEU A 543 4.42 -5.60 24.44
CA LEU A 543 3.93 -4.93 25.64
C LEU A 543 4.92 -5.07 26.81
N VAL A 544 5.47 -6.27 27.02
CA VAL A 544 6.50 -6.50 28.06
C VAL A 544 7.75 -5.66 27.79
N ILE A 545 8.24 -5.64 26.56
CA ILE A 545 9.43 -4.84 26.18
C ILE A 545 9.16 -3.34 26.37
N CYS A 546 7.99 -2.85 25.95
CA CYS A 546 7.59 -1.46 26.13
C CYS A 546 7.52 -1.09 27.63
N PHE A 547 6.93 -1.95 28.45
CA PHE A 547 6.87 -1.75 29.90
C PHE A 547 8.27 -1.72 30.53
N LEU A 548 9.14 -2.67 30.19
CA LEU A 548 10.52 -2.71 30.67
C LEU A 548 11.30 -1.45 30.24
N SER A 549 11.06 -0.94 29.03
CA SER A 549 11.71 0.28 28.56
C SER A 549 11.27 1.52 29.34
N LEU A 550 9.99 1.58 29.73
CA LEU A 550 9.47 2.65 30.59
C LEU A 550 10.08 2.58 32.00
N VAL A 551 10.18 1.38 32.59
CA VAL A 551 10.84 1.17 33.88
C VAL A 551 12.32 1.53 33.80
N SER A 552 12.99 1.22 32.69
CA SER A 552 14.39 1.56 32.45
C SER A 552 14.62 3.08 32.50
N LEU A 553 13.72 3.88 31.90
CA LEU A 553 13.81 5.34 31.97
C LEU A 553 13.63 5.88 33.39
N ALA A 554 12.81 5.23 34.23
CA ALA A 554 12.65 5.62 35.62
C ALA A 554 13.92 5.47 36.46
N MET A 555 14.89 4.66 36.00
CA MET A 555 16.20 4.50 36.65
C MET A 555 17.20 5.60 36.31
N VAL A 556 16.95 6.44 35.30
CA VAL A 556 17.89 7.49 34.86
C VAL A 556 18.24 8.48 35.99
N PRO A 557 17.28 9.02 36.76
CA PRO A 557 17.61 9.92 37.87
C PRO A 557 18.48 9.25 38.94
N TYR A 558 18.24 7.96 39.23
CA TYR A 558 19.03 7.20 40.19
C TYR A 558 20.51 7.14 39.78
N TRP A 559 20.80 6.83 38.51
CA TRP A 559 22.18 6.76 38.02
C TRP A 559 22.87 8.13 38.00
N LEU A 560 22.17 9.18 37.58
CA LEU A 560 22.72 10.54 37.53
C LEU A 560 22.99 11.12 38.94
N ILE A 561 22.15 10.81 39.92
CA ILE A 561 22.32 11.30 41.31
C ILE A 561 23.38 10.48 42.04
N SER A 562 23.39 9.16 41.88
CA SER A 562 24.33 8.28 42.58
C SER A 562 25.75 8.39 42.03
N GLY A 563 25.92 8.77 40.75
CA GLY A 563 27.23 8.87 40.10
C GLY A 563 27.93 7.52 39.93
N LEU A 564 27.19 6.40 40.05
CA LEU A 564 27.74 5.05 39.95
C LEU A 564 28.12 4.64 38.53
N GLN A 565 27.57 5.33 37.52
CA GLN A 565 27.80 5.07 36.11
C GLN A 565 28.17 6.38 35.40
N ASP A 566 28.85 6.27 34.26
CA ASP A 566 29.17 7.43 33.42
C ASP A 566 27.89 8.12 32.93
N SER A 567 27.78 9.42 33.20
CA SER A 567 26.65 10.27 32.81
C SER A 567 26.39 10.23 31.31
N ASP A 568 27.46 10.18 30.49
CA ASP A 568 27.31 10.12 29.03
C ASP A 568 26.64 8.82 28.58
N ALA A 569 27.08 7.68 29.14
CA ALA A 569 26.50 6.38 28.84
C ALA A 569 25.03 6.29 29.30
N VAL A 570 24.70 6.86 30.47
CA VAL A 570 23.32 6.94 30.97
C VAL A 570 22.44 7.75 30.03
N LEU A 571 22.87 8.94 29.61
CA LEU A 571 22.08 9.81 28.73
C LEU A 571 21.92 9.24 27.32
N ILE A 572 22.95 8.59 26.77
CA ILE A 572 22.87 7.96 25.45
C ILE A 572 21.88 6.78 25.48
N ASN A 573 21.98 5.89 26.47
CA ASN A 573 21.03 4.78 26.61
C ASN A 573 19.60 5.27 26.89
N ALA A 574 19.43 6.32 27.70
CA ALA A 574 18.14 6.95 27.91
C ALA A 574 17.54 7.48 26.60
N THR A 575 18.36 8.14 25.78
CA THR A 575 17.94 8.62 24.45
C THR A 575 17.46 7.48 23.56
N TRP A 576 18.20 6.38 23.49
CA TRP A 576 17.78 5.19 22.73
C TRP A 576 16.49 4.57 23.27
N CYS A 577 16.33 4.49 24.60
CA CYS A 577 15.07 4.03 25.21
C CYS A 577 13.88 4.92 24.83
N VAL A 578 14.04 6.26 24.82
CA VAL A 578 12.97 7.19 24.41
C VAL A 578 12.59 6.95 22.95
N VAL A 579 13.57 6.84 22.05
CA VAL A 579 13.33 6.55 20.62
C VAL A 579 12.61 5.21 20.46
N ASN A 580 13.09 4.16 21.16
CA ASN A 580 12.50 2.83 21.11
C ASN A 580 11.05 2.82 21.64
N ILE A 581 10.74 3.54 22.72
CA ILE A 581 9.37 3.64 23.25
C ILE A 581 8.44 4.27 22.22
N GLY A 582 8.86 5.34 21.53
CA GLY A 582 8.05 5.96 20.47
C GLY A 582 7.69 4.97 19.37
N LEU A 583 8.67 4.18 18.90
CA LEU A 583 8.48 3.17 17.87
C LEU A 583 7.65 1.96 18.37
N LEU A 584 7.88 1.51 19.60
CA LEU A 584 7.13 0.42 20.23
C LEU A 584 5.66 0.79 20.43
N ILE A 585 5.36 2.00 20.93
CA ILE A 585 3.99 2.48 21.05
C ILE A 585 3.31 2.50 19.68
N ALA A 586 4.00 2.99 18.65
CA ALA A 586 3.45 2.99 17.30
C ALA A 586 3.15 1.57 16.79
N ALA A 587 4.07 0.62 17.01
CA ALA A 587 3.86 -0.78 16.67
C ALA A 587 2.70 -1.42 17.46
N LEU A 588 2.53 -1.06 18.74
CA LEU A 588 1.42 -1.52 19.57
C LEU A 588 0.06 -0.97 19.10
N VAL A 589 0.00 0.28 18.63
CA VAL A 589 -1.24 0.87 18.09
C VAL A 589 -1.69 0.16 16.80
N VAL A 590 -0.78 -0.45 16.02
CA VAL A 590 -1.16 -1.28 14.86
C VAL A 590 -2.02 -2.47 15.29
N ALA A 591 -1.85 -3.01 16.50
CA ALA A 591 -2.70 -4.09 17.02
C ALA A 591 -4.10 -3.63 17.46
N LEU A 592 -4.37 -2.32 17.45
CA LEU A 592 -5.68 -1.75 17.70
C LEU A 592 -6.49 -1.70 16.40
N GLU A 593 -7.23 -2.78 16.16
CA GLU A 593 -8.02 -2.99 14.96
C GLU A 593 -9.12 -1.93 14.85
N GLN A 594 -9.11 -1.18 13.75
CA GLN A 594 -10.17 -0.20 13.46
C GLN A 594 -11.35 -0.89 12.77
N PRO A 595 -12.60 -0.52 13.09
CA PRO A 595 -13.77 -1.13 12.48
C PRO A 595 -13.85 -0.81 10.99
N GLN A 596 -14.05 -1.84 10.18
CA GLN A 596 -14.36 -1.70 8.76
C GLN A 596 -15.88 -1.63 8.58
N LEU A 597 -16.40 -0.40 8.49
CA LEU A 597 -17.85 -0.15 8.40
C LEU A 597 -18.45 -0.43 7.01
N ARG A 598 -17.61 -0.51 5.97
CA ARG A 598 -18.04 -0.71 4.58
C ARG A 598 -17.87 -2.18 4.19
N GLN A 599 -18.90 -2.75 3.56
CA GLN A 599 -18.87 -4.12 3.05
C GLN A 599 -17.94 -4.29 1.84
N ALA A 600 -17.86 -3.27 0.97
CA ALA A 600 -16.98 -3.25 -0.20
C ALA A 600 -15.94 -2.13 -0.09
N HIS A 601 -14.74 -2.41 -0.60
CA HIS A 601 -13.67 -1.41 -0.68
C HIS A 601 -13.95 -0.41 -1.80
N ARG A 602 -13.77 0.88 -1.50
CA ARG A 602 -13.87 1.96 -2.49
C ARG A 602 -12.50 2.26 -3.06
N LEU A 603 -12.43 2.21 -4.38
CA LEU A 603 -11.26 2.47 -5.20
C LEU A 603 -11.31 3.90 -5.72
N ALA A 604 -10.20 4.62 -5.60
CA ALA A 604 -10.03 5.92 -6.23
C ALA A 604 -9.83 5.73 -7.75
N ARG A 605 -10.92 5.59 -8.49
CA ARG A 605 -10.95 5.45 -9.95
C ARG A 605 -11.68 6.64 -10.55
N GLN A 606 -11.11 7.22 -11.61
CA GLN A 606 -11.72 8.29 -12.40
C GLN A 606 -12.33 7.71 -13.67
N LEU A 607 -13.55 7.23 -13.57
CA LEU A 607 -14.31 6.61 -14.64
C LEU A 607 -15.39 7.55 -15.14
N THR A 608 -15.66 7.50 -16.44
CA THR A 608 -16.80 8.22 -17.01
C THR A 608 -18.08 7.56 -16.53
N ALA A 609 -18.95 8.36 -15.92
CA ALA A 609 -20.26 7.93 -15.46
C ALA A 609 -21.35 8.76 -16.13
N VAL A 610 -22.37 8.10 -16.67
CA VAL A 610 -23.54 8.74 -17.28
C VAL A 610 -24.76 8.43 -16.41
N LEU A 611 -25.39 9.47 -15.89
CA LEU A 611 -26.58 9.39 -15.04
C LEU A 611 -27.80 9.73 -15.89
N HIS A 612 -28.80 8.86 -15.88
CA HIS A 612 -30.09 9.07 -16.51
C HIS A 612 -31.16 9.29 -15.43
N SER A 613 -31.76 10.47 -15.44
CA SER A 613 -32.80 10.87 -14.50
C SER A 613 -34.01 11.39 -15.28
N GLY A 614 -35.01 10.53 -15.50
CA GLY A 614 -36.15 10.85 -16.36
C GLY A 614 -35.71 11.08 -17.81
N ASN A 615 -35.92 12.28 -18.34
CA ASN A 615 -35.50 12.66 -19.70
C ASN A 615 -34.14 13.39 -19.73
N GLU A 616 -33.53 13.64 -18.58
CA GLU A 616 -32.26 14.36 -18.49
C GLU A 616 -31.10 13.36 -18.34
N THR A 617 -29.99 13.67 -19.02
CA THR A 617 -28.76 12.88 -18.95
C THR A 617 -27.62 13.77 -18.48
N PHE A 618 -26.91 13.32 -17.44
CA PHE A 618 -25.80 14.04 -16.85
C PHE A 618 -24.54 13.21 -16.96
N THR A 619 -23.47 13.79 -17.51
CA THR A 619 -22.16 13.14 -17.57
C THR A 619 -21.30 13.63 -16.42
N GLY A 620 -20.63 12.69 -15.76
CA GLY A 620 -19.72 12.94 -14.65
C GLY A 620 -18.50 12.04 -14.68
N THR A 621 -17.65 12.24 -13.68
CA THR A 621 -16.47 11.40 -13.44
C THR A 621 -16.52 10.87 -12.01
N THR A 622 -16.28 9.58 -11.81
CA THR A 622 -16.18 9.02 -10.45
C THR A 622 -14.96 9.59 -9.72
N LEU A 623 -15.09 9.90 -8.43
CA LEU A 623 -13.94 10.08 -7.52
C LEU A 623 -13.56 8.76 -6.89
N ASP A 624 -14.56 8.01 -6.47
CA ASP A 624 -14.41 6.66 -5.96
C ASP A 624 -15.55 5.75 -6.42
N ILE A 625 -15.26 4.45 -6.50
CA ILE A 625 -16.22 3.41 -6.88
C ILE A 625 -15.96 2.13 -6.10
N SER A 626 -17.02 1.39 -5.80
CA SER A 626 -17.01 0.06 -5.18
C SER A 626 -18.11 -0.79 -5.77
N GLU A 627 -18.13 -2.08 -5.44
CA GLU A 627 -19.22 -2.98 -5.81
C GLU A 627 -20.60 -2.56 -5.27
N SER A 628 -20.67 -1.69 -4.25
CA SER A 628 -21.92 -1.25 -3.62
C SER A 628 -22.33 0.20 -3.94
N GLY A 629 -21.51 0.96 -4.64
CA GLY A 629 -21.78 2.38 -4.92
C GLY A 629 -20.58 3.21 -5.33
N ALA A 630 -20.82 4.44 -5.73
CA ALA A 630 -19.82 5.38 -6.24
C ALA A 630 -20.02 6.81 -5.71
N GLN A 631 -18.96 7.61 -5.76
CA GLN A 631 -19.02 9.08 -5.69
C GLN A 631 -18.70 9.66 -7.06
N ILE A 632 -19.56 10.52 -7.59
CA ILE A 632 -19.50 11.04 -8.96
C ILE A 632 -19.51 12.56 -8.91
N VAL A 633 -18.54 13.20 -9.56
CA VAL A 633 -18.50 14.64 -9.77
C VAL A 633 -19.23 14.99 -11.06
N LEU A 634 -20.16 15.91 -10.96
CA LEU A 634 -20.89 16.52 -12.07
C LEU A 634 -20.48 17.99 -12.22
N HIS A 635 -20.49 18.48 -13.46
CA HIS A 635 -20.08 19.85 -13.83
C HIS A 635 -21.22 20.88 -13.80
N SER A 636 -22.42 20.46 -13.39
CA SER A 636 -23.57 21.34 -13.21
C SER A 636 -24.41 20.83 -12.05
N TRP A 637 -25.19 21.73 -11.44
CA TRP A 637 -26.15 21.35 -10.41
C TRP A 637 -27.29 20.55 -11.05
N PRO A 638 -27.44 19.26 -10.73
CA PRO A 638 -28.35 18.42 -11.47
C PRO A 638 -29.72 18.37 -10.76
N ASN A 639 -30.80 18.32 -11.54
CA ASN A 639 -32.14 18.07 -11.01
C ASN A 639 -32.40 16.55 -10.99
N LEU A 640 -31.76 15.84 -10.06
CA LEU A 640 -31.81 14.38 -10.02
C LEU A 640 -32.99 13.86 -9.21
N ALA A 641 -33.63 12.81 -9.72
CA ALA A 641 -34.54 11.98 -8.95
C ALA A 641 -33.77 11.15 -7.90
N ASP A 642 -34.48 10.67 -6.87
CA ASP A 642 -33.90 9.81 -5.82
C ASP A 642 -33.30 8.51 -6.38
N HIS A 643 -33.88 8.01 -7.47
CA HIS A 643 -33.45 6.81 -8.19
C HIS A 643 -33.06 7.17 -9.62
N ILE A 644 -31.93 6.64 -10.07
CA ILE A 644 -31.33 6.93 -11.37
C ILE A 644 -30.86 5.63 -12.02
N ASP A 645 -30.92 5.59 -13.35
CA ASP A 645 -30.16 4.60 -14.12
C ASP A 645 -28.76 5.18 -14.39
N LEU A 646 -27.74 4.33 -14.34
CA LEU A 646 -26.34 4.72 -14.41
C LEU A 646 -25.59 3.82 -15.38
N GLU A 647 -24.79 4.41 -16.26
CA GLU A 647 -23.79 3.72 -17.05
C GLU A 647 -22.38 4.10 -16.57
N ILE A 648 -21.55 3.12 -16.27
CA ILE A 648 -20.15 3.32 -15.86
C ILE A 648 -19.26 2.68 -16.91
N HIS A 649 -18.40 3.49 -17.52
CA HIS A 649 -17.47 3.04 -18.55
C HIS A 649 -16.10 2.76 -17.93
N GLY A 650 -15.52 1.61 -18.29
CA GLY A 650 -14.13 1.26 -18.01
C GLY A 650 -13.15 2.06 -18.88
N ASP A 651 -11.85 1.80 -18.70
CA ASP A 651 -10.81 2.58 -19.37
C ASP A 651 -10.70 2.30 -20.88
N THR A 652 -11.21 1.16 -21.35
CA THR A 652 -11.14 0.75 -22.76
C THR A 652 -12.51 0.42 -23.35
N VAL A 653 -13.14 -0.68 -22.93
CA VAL A 653 -14.31 -1.26 -23.62
C VAL A 653 -15.42 -1.73 -22.70
N ALA A 654 -15.14 -1.97 -21.42
CA ALA A 654 -16.14 -2.47 -20.49
C ALA A 654 -17.15 -1.37 -20.16
N CYS A 655 -18.43 -1.74 -20.02
CA CYS A 655 -19.48 -0.84 -19.56
C CYS A 655 -20.41 -1.63 -18.65
N ALA A 656 -20.86 -1.01 -17.56
CA ALA A 656 -21.85 -1.57 -16.67
C ALA A 656 -23.05 -0.62 -16.57
N SER A 657 -24.24 -1.12 -16.90
CA SER A 657 -25.50 -0.41 -16.74
C SER A 657 -26.24 -0.90 -15.50
N LEU A 658 -26.48 -0.02 -14.54
CA LEU A 658 -27.00 -0.36 -13.20
C LEU A 658 -27.98 0.70 -12.68
N ARG A 659 -28.82 0.30 -11.72
CA ARG A 659 -29.69 1.22 -10.98
C ARG A 659 -29.02 1.68 -9.71
N GLY A 660 -29.15 2.96 -9.42
CA GLY A 660 -28.58 3.60 -8.26
C GLY A 660 -29.57 4.50 -7.53
N ARG A 661 -29.43 4.57 -6.22
CA ARG A 661 -30.13 5.52 -5.35
C ARG A 661 -29.18 6.59 -4.89
N ILE A 662 -29.57 7.84 -5.01
CA ILE A 662 -28.79 8.98 -4.52
C ILE A 662 -28.87 8.99 -3.00
N THR A 663 -27.71 9.05 -2.35
CA THR A 663 -27.57 9.04 -0.90
C THR A 663 -27.15 10.38 -0.33
N ARG A 664 -26.35 11.14 -1.07
CA ARG A 664 -25.84 12.46 -0.65
C ARG A 664 -25.42 13.26 -1.87
N VAL A 665 -25.65 14.57 -1.85
CA VAL A 665 -25.05 15.51 -2.78
C VAL A 665 -24.34 16.60 -1.99
N ILE A 666 -23.10 16.88 -2.37
CA ILE A 666 -22.25 17.85 -1.68
C ILE A 666 -21.76 18.86 -2.73
N PRO A 667 -21.90 20.17 -2.50
CA PRO A 667 -21.19 21.16 -3.31
C PRO A 667 -19.68 20.91 -3.17
N HIS A 668 -18.97 20.76 -4.30
CA HIS A 668 -17.53 20.49 -4.29
C HIS A 668 -16.71 21.74 -4.58
N ARG A 669 -17.05 22.46 -5.67
CA ARG A 669 -16.46 23.74 -6.12
C ARG A 669 -17.58 24.60 -6.73
N ASP A 670 -17.32 25.88 -7.01
CA ASP A 670 -18.34 26.88 -7.41
C ASP A 670 -19.31 26.44 -8.54
N ASP A 671 -18.92 25.49 -9.40
CA ASP A 671 -19.71 24.91 -10.49
C ASP A 671 -19.85 23.37 -10.45
N GLN A 672 -19.27 22.70 -9.44
CA GLN A 672 -19.21 21.23 -9.39
C GLN A 672 -19.92 20.64 -8.19
N VAL A 673 -20.57 19.52 -8.43
CA VAL A 673 -21.42 18.83 -7.46
C VAL A 673 -20.98 17.38 -7.32
N LEU A 674 -20.79 16.93 -6.09
CA LEU A 674 -20.45 15.56 -5.77
C LEU A 674 -21.70 14.77 -5.41
N VAL A 675 -22.08 13.79 -6.23
CA VAL A 675 -23.21 12.89 -6.04
C VAL A 675 -22.72 11.54 -5.52
N ALA A 676 -23.17 11.14 -4.33
CA ALA A 676 -22.93 9.79 -3.80
C ALA A 676 -24.11 8.89 -4.14
N VAL A 677 -23.85 7.82 -4.88
CA VAL A 677 -24.84 6.85 -5.36
C VAL A 677 -24.59 5.50 -4.69
N ALA A 678 -25.64 4.89 -4.13
CA ALA A 678 -25.62 3.50 -3.69
C ALA A 678 -26.27 2.62 -4.76
N PHE A 679 -25.63 1.53 -5.15
CA PHE A 679 -26.18 0.62 -6.15
C PHE A 679 -27.32 -0.22 -5.54
N GLU A 680 -28.38 -0.40 -6.31
CA GLU A 680 -29.54 -1.20 -5.91
C GLU A 680 -29.32 -2.68 -6.25
N GLU A 681 -30.33 -3.53 -6.04
CA GLU A 681 -30.21 -4.97 -6.33
C GLU A 681 -29.79 -5.20 -7.80
N MET A 682 -28.59 -5.78 -7.95
CA MET A 682 -27.99 -6.06 -9.26
C MET A 682 -28.22 -7.51 -9.69
N THR A 683 -28.53 -7.69 -10.97
CA THR A 683 -28.49 -9.02 -11.60
C THR A 683 -27.05 -9.57 -11.58
N PRO A 684 -26.86 -10.91 -11.69
CA PRO A 684 -25.53 -11.50 -11.78
C PRO A 684 -24.69 -10.91 -12.93
N GLN A 685 -25.30 -10.67 -14.09
CA GLN A 685 -24.63 -10.06 -15.25
C GLN A 685 -24.14 -8.64 -14.94
N GLN A 686 -24.98 -7.80 -14.34
CA GLN A 686 -24.58 -6.44 -13.96
C GLN A 686 -23.41 -6.42 -12.95
N ARG A 687 -23.37 -7.41 -12.04
CA ARG A 687 -22.25 -7.57 -11.10
C ARG A 687 -20.96 -7.98 -11.80
N ASP A 688 -21.05 -8.87 -12.77
CA ASP A 688 -19.92 -9.30 -13.59
C ASP A 688 -19.38 -8.13 -14.43
N ASP A 689 -20.26 -7.40 -15.12
CA ASP A 689 -19.90 -6.22 -15.92
C ASP A 689 -19.24 -5.15 -15.05
N LEU A 690 -19.81 -4.86 -13.88
CA LEU A 690 -19.24 -3.92 -12.92
C LEU A 690 -17.87 -4.38 -12.40
N THR A 691 -17.69 -5.68 -12.16
CA THR A 691 -16.40 -6.25 -11.76
C THR A 691 -15.33 -6.00 -12.83
N LEU A 692 -15.67 -6.22 -14.11
CA LEU A 692 -14.75 -5.97 -15.22
C LEU A 692 -14.39 -4.48 -15.31
N VAL A 693 -15.37 -3.58 -15.21
CA VAL A 693 -15.17 -2.12 -15.22
C VAL A 693 -14.27 -1.66 -14.07
N ILE A 694 -14.49 -2.16 -12.87
CA ILE A 694 -13.74 -1.72 -11.68
C ILE A 694 -12.31 -2.28 -11.67
N TYR A 695 -12.15 -3.59 -11.95
CA TYR A 695 -10.92 -4.32 -11.63
C TYR A 695 -10.09 -4.77 -12.83
N SER A 696 -10.70 -5.02 -13.99
CA SER A 696 -10.00 -5.64 -15.12
C SER A 696 -9.72 -4.67 -16.26
N ASP A 697 -10.69 -3.83 -16.61
CA ASP A 697 -10.58 -2.81 -17.64
C ASP A 697 -9.84 -1.56 -17.13
N VAL A 698 -8.54 -1.74 -16.94
CA VAL A 698 -7.64 -0.77 -16.33
C VAL A 698 -6.40 -0.57 -17.20
N ASN A 699 -6.16 0.67 -17.60
CA ASN A 699 -4.96 1.07 -18.33
C ASN A 699 -3.75 1.21 -17.39
N GLU A 700 -3.91 1.95 -16.30
CA GLU A 700 -2.90 2.19 -15.27
C GLU A 700 -3.59 2.36 -13.91
N TRP A 701 -3.06 1.70 -12.87
CA TRP A 701 -3.54 1.89 -11.50
C TRP A 701 -2.97 3.17 -10.90
N TYR A 702 -3.78 3.92 -10.15
CA TYR A 702 -3.39 5.20 -9.54
C TYR A 702 -2.12 5.12 -8.67
N SER A 703 -1.86 3.95 -8.08
CA SER A 703 -0.72 3.71 -7.19
C SER A 703 0.60 3.54 -7.93
N GLN A 704 0.60 3.45 -9.27
CA GLN A 704 1.80 3.14 -10.03
C GLN A 704 2.86 4.26 -9.91
N LYS A 705 2.45 5.53 -9.76
CA LYS A 705 3.35 6.67 -9.56
C LYS A 705 2.91 7.49 -8.34
N ARG A 706 3.74 7.49 -7.27
CA ARG A 706 3.52 8.36 -6.12
C ARG A 706 4.16 9.72 -6.38
N VAL A 707 3.42 10.78 -6.06
CA VAL A 707 3.89 12.17 -6.17
C VAL A 707 4.57 12.63 -4.87
N GLN A 708 4.20 12.01 -3.74
CA GLN A 708 4.75 12.35 -2.43
C GLN A 708 6.10 11.69 -2.22
N VAL A 709 7.04 12.49 -1.71
CA VAL A 709 8.41 12.12 -1.42
C VAL A 709 8.61 12.18 0.09
N ASP A 710 9.36 11.24 0.66
CA ASP A 710 9.64 11.20 2.09
C ASP A 710 10.32 12.50 2.56
N SER A 711 9.94 12.91 3.78
CA SER A 711 10.58 13.98 4.51
C SER A 711 10.60 13.58 5.98
N PRO A 712 11.78 13.32 6.58
CA PRO A 712 11.87 12.76 7.93
C PRO A 712 11.06 13.52 8.98
N PHE A 713 11.10 14.85 8.97
CA PHE A 713 10.35 15.67 9.92
C PHE A 713 8.83 15.60 9.69
N GLN A 714 8.40 15.59 8.41
CA GLN A 714 6.97 15.44 8.09
C GLN A 714 6.47 14.04 8.43
N SER A 715 7.26 13.00 8.14
CA SER A 715 6.96 11.61 8.48
C SER A 715 6.85 11.40 9.99
N LEU A 716 7.71 12.04 10.79
CA LEU A 716 7.61 12.02 12.26
C LEU A 716 6.34 12.72 12.76
N PHE A 717 6.02 13.91 12.26
CA PHE A 717 4.81 14.63 12.64
C PHE A 717 3.55 13.86 12.19
N PHE A 718 3.59 13.29 10.98
CA PHE A 718 2.52 12.47 10.43
C PHE A 718 2.29 11.21 11.27
N LEU A 719 3.36 10.54 11.71
CA LEU A 719 3.26 9.43 12.66
C LEU A 719 2.55 9.86 13.95
N PHE A 720 2.99 10.97 14.58
CA PHE A 720 2.35 11.46 15.80
C PHE A 720 0.86 11.77 15.61
N SER A 721 0.50 12.46 14.53
CA SER A 721 -0.90 12.75 14.20
C SER A 721 -1.70 11.48 13.90
N SER A 722 -1.10 10.48 13.27
CA SER A 722 -1.70 9.16 12.99
C SER A 722 -1.99 8.40 14.27
N LEU A 723 -1.06 8.37 15.22
CA LEU A 723 -1.28 7.77 16.54
C LEU A 723 -2.43 8.46 17.28
N MET A 724 -2.46 9.80 17.28
CA MET A 724 -3.53 10.56 17.92
C MET A 724 -4.89 10.36 17.24
N ARG A 725 -4.92 10.20 15.91
CA ARG A 725 -6.15 9.86 15.15
C ARG A 725 -6.62 8.45 15.47
N ALA A 726 -5.72 7.47 15.45
CA ALA A 726 -6.03 6.06 15.70
C ALA A 726 -6.63 5.82 17.10
N LEU A 727 -6.29 6.67 18.07
CA LEU A 727 -6.84 6.58 19.42
C LEU A 727 -8.25 7.19 19.55
N ARG A 728 -8.68 8.09 18.65
CA ARG A 728 -10.01 8.72 18.67
C ARG A 728 -11.06 7.82 18.02
N ASP A 729 -12.28 7.86 18.53
CA ASP A 729 -13.39 7.13 17.91
C ASP A 729 -13.84 7.79 16.60
N PRO A 730 -14.10 6.99 15.55
CA PRO A 730 -14.55 7.52 14.27
C PRO A 730 -15.96 8.12 14.42
N LYS A 731 -16.10 9.40 14.09
CA LYS A 731 -17.42 10.03 13.96
C LYS A 731 -17.98 9.75 12.56
N PRO A 732 -19.21 9.22 12.42
CA PRO A 732 -19.84 9.08 11.11
C PRO A 732 -20.01 10.46 10.47
N ALA A 733 -19.81 10.53 9.15
CA ALA A 733 -20.07 11.77 8.41
C ALA A 733 -21.57 12.09 8.47
N GLU A 734 -21.92 13.32 8.83
CA GLU A 734 -23.31 13.77 8.80
C GLU A 734 -23.81 13.81 7.33
N ALA A 735 -24.96 13.17 7.10
CA ALA A 735 -25.58 13.15 5.79
C ALA A 735 -26.30 14.48 5.57
N MET A 736 -25.76 15.33 4.69
CA MET A 736 -26.52 16.48 4.20
C MET A 736 -27.58 15.95 3.23
N GLN A 737 -28.84 16.05 3.64
CA GLN A 737 -29.97 15.68 2.78
C GLN A 737 -30.17 16.77 1.73
N ILE A 738 -30.15 16.35 0.47
CA ILE A 738 -30.30 17.23 -0.70
C ILE A 738 -31.74 17.68 -0.76
N ARG A 739 -32.00 18.93 -1.10
CA ARG A 739 -33.35 19.38 -1.44
C ARG A 739 -33.36 19.91 -2.87
N LYS A 740 -34.31 19.44 -3.66
CA LYS A 740 -34.65 19.98 -4.97
C LYS A 740 -35.24 21.37 -4.72
N ARG A 741 -34.61 22.42 -5.27
CA ARG A 741 -35.25 23.75 -5.31
C ARG A 741 -36.52 23.64 -6.14
N VAL A 742 -37.60 24.17 -5.61
CA VAL A 742 -38.90 24.19 -6.25
C VAL A 742 -39.49 25.56 -6.05
N GLN A 743 -40.35 25.98 -6.97
CA GLN A 743 -41.13 27.20 -6.79
C GLN A 743 -42.59 26.86 -7.00
N ALA A 744 -43.20 26.28 -5.96
CA ALA A 744 -44.55 25.75 -6.01
C ALA A 744 -45.45 26.40 -4.95
N SER A 745 -46.71 26.63 -5.30
CA SER A 745 -47.69 27.13 -4.33
C SER A 745 -48.03 26.02 -3.32
N ALA A 746 -47.90 26.33 -2.03
CA ALA A 746 -48.21 25.43 -0.93
C ALA A 746 -49.20 26.09 0.04
N GLN A 747 -50.01 25.28 0.72
CA GLN A 747 -50.86 25.72 1.81
C GLN A 747 -50.66 24.81 3.02
N LEU A 748 -50.41 25.41 4.16
CA LEU A 748 -50.32 24.72 5.45
C LEU A 748 -51.69 24.82 6.14
N TYR A 749 -52.25 23.68 6.55
CA TYR A 749 -53.54 23.62 7.23
C TYR A 749 -53.42 22.93 8.60
N THR A 750 -53.88 23.63 9.63
CA THR A 750 -53.89 23.13 11.01
C THR A 750 -55.02 23.79 11.80
N GLN A 751 -55.74 23.00 12.59
CA GLN A 751 -56.83 23.44 13.48
C GLN A 751 -57.85 24.42 12.86
N GLY A 752 -58.18 24.26 11.56
CA GLY A 752 -59.17 25.13 10.89
C GLY A 752 -58.59 26.32 10.12
N TYR A 753 -57.30 26.59 10.21
CA TYR A 753 -56.63 27.72 9.55
C TYR A 753 -55.81 27.26 8.34
N TYR A 754 -55.89 28.02 7.24
CA TYR A 754 -55.08 27.82 6.03
C TYR A 754 -54.09 28.97 5.86
N VAL A 755 -52.81 28.64 5.72
CA VAL A 755 -51.73 29.62 5.51
C VAL A 755 -51.07 29.35 4.17
N SER A 756 -51.11 30.32 3.26
CA SER A 756 -50.42 30.21 1.96
C SER A 756 -48.91 30.39 2.14
N ALA A 757 -48.14 29.52 1.52
CA ALA A 757 -46.68 29.52 1.53
C ALA A 757 -46.15 29.15 0.13
N ILE A 758 -44.86 29.34 -0.07
CA ILE A 758 -44.15 28.86 -1.26
C ILE A 758 -43.27 27.69 -0.83
N ALA A 759 -43.45 26.53 -1.44
CA ALA A 759 -42.49 25.44 -1.33
C ALA A 759 -41.21 25.88 -2.06
N GLY A 760 -40.11 26.04 -1.32
CA GLY A 760 -38.83 26.53 -1.83
C GLY A 760 -37.81 25.42 -2.09
N GLU A 761 -37.76 24.42 -1.21
CA GLU A 761 -36.83 23.30 -1.33
C GLU A 761 -37.49 22.01 -0.82
N ILE A 762 -37.51 20.92 -1.59
CA ILE A 762 -38.18 19.65 -1.23
C ILE A 762 -37.27 18.42 -1.46
N ASN A 763 -37.38 17.40 -0.61
CA ASN A 763 -36.88 16.05 -0.90
C ASN A 763 -37.85 14.99 -0.38
N SER A 764 -37.46 13.71 -0.41
CA SER A 764 -38.33 12.61 0.04
C SER A 764 -38.60 12.60 1.56
N ARG A 765 -37.94 13.45 2.34
CA ARG A 765 -38.00 13.47 3.81
C ARG A 765 -38.31 14.83 4.42
N THR A 766 -38.08 15.93 3.72
CA THR A 766 -38.15 17.29 4.22
C THR A 766 -38.66 18.24 3.15
N LEU A 767 -39.32 19.30 3.58
CA LEU A 767 -39.79 20.39 2.75
C LEU A 767 -39.54 21.71 3.47
N GLN A 768 -38.90 22.65 2.79
CA GLN A 768 -38.77 24.02 3.19
C GLN A 768 -39.93 24.84 2.61
N LEU A 769 -40.67 25.52 3.49
CA LEU A 769 -41.70 26.48 3.12
C LEU A 769 -41.25 27.90 3.43
N LEU A 770 -41.49 28.81 2.50
CA LEU A 770 -41.25 30.24 2.62
C LEU A 770 -42.59 30.96 2.79
N LEU A 771 -42.74 31.67 3.90
CA LEU A 771 -43.92 32.50 4.19
C LEU A 771 -43.56 33.98 4.04
N PRO A 772 -44.18 34.71 3.10
CA PRO A 772 -44.01 36.15 2.94
C PRO A 772 -44.46 36.94 4.19
N ASN A 773 -43.66 37.92 4.62
CA ASN A 773 -43.90 38.69 5.86
C ASN A 773 -45.22 39.49 5.89
N ASP A 774 -45.78 39.80 4.72
CA ASP A 774 -47.02 40.55 4.51
C ASP A 774 -48.30 39.78 4.91
N ARG A 775 -48.20 38.48 5.25
CA ARG A 775 -49.33 37.63 5.68
C ARG A 775 -49.32 37.24 7.16
N LEU A 776 -48.47 37.87 7.98
CA LEU A 776 -48.25 37.51 9.38
C LEU A 776 -49.35 37.93 10.37
N THR A 777 -50.28 38.80 9.99
CA THR A 777 -51.28 39.36 10.93
C THR A 777 -52.39 38.39 11.35
N THR A 778 -52.38 37.14 10.87
CA THR A 778 -53.45 36.14 11.11
C THR A 778 -52.98 34.81 11.71
N ILE A 779 -51.70 34.64 12.05
CA ILE A 779 -51.16 33.37 12.53
C ILE A 779 -50.96 33.43 14.06
N HIS A 780 -51.69 32.60 14.82
CA HIS A 780 -51.49 32.48 16.27
C HIS A 780 -50.12 31.85 16.58
N PRO A 781 -49.35 32.36 17.57
CA PRO A 781 -48.01 31.87 17.89
C PRO A 781 -47.93 30.39 18.27
N GLU A 782 -49.02 29.83 18.82
CA GLU A 782 -49.11 28.43 19.27
C GLU A 782 -49.25 27.42 18.12
N ILE A 783 -49.45 27.88 16.88
CA ILE A 783 -49.73 27.04 15.70
C ILE A 783 -48.44 26.54 15.02
N LEU A 784 -47.30 27.14 15.32
CA LEU A 784 -46.00 26.87 14.71
C LEU A 784 -44.98 26.50 15.79
N GLU A 785 -45.28 25.51 16.63
CA GLU A 785 -44.30 24.95 17.57
C GLU A 785 -43.52 23.79 16.91
N PRO A 786 -42.20 23.72 17.09
CA PRO A 786 -41.41 22.55 16.70
C PRO A 786 -42.00 21.26 17.29
N GLY A 787 -42.19 20.26 16.45
CA GLY A 787 -42.72 18.95 16.80
C GLY A 787 -44.22 18.74 16.51
N GLN A 788 -44.98 19.77 16.13
CA GLN A 788 -46.41 19.61 15.82
C GLN A 788 -46.66 19.07 14.39
N PRO A 789 -47.55 18.09 14.20
CA PRO A 789 -47.96 17.62 12.88
C PRO A 789 -48.91 18.64 12.22
N VAL A 790 -48.68 18.94 10.95
CA VAL A 790 -49.43 19.89 10.13
C VAL A 790 -49.89 19.24 8.83
N GLY A 791 -51.08 19.63 8.36
CA GLY A 791 -51.55 19.28 7.03
C GLY A 791 -50.88 20.16 5.99
N LEU A 792 -50.49 19.57 4.87
CA LEU A 792 -49.78 20.24 3.79
C LEU A 792 -50.48 19.97 2.46
N LEU A 793 -50.76 21.03 1.71
CA LEU A 793 -51.26 20.99 0.34
C LEU A 793 -50.19 21.58 -0.57
N VAL A 794 -49.72 20.83 -1.56
CA VAL A 794 -48.76 21.33 -2.56
C VAL A 794 -49.39 21.23 -3.95
N SER A 795 -49.36 22.33 -4.69
CA SER A 795 -49.94 22.42 -6.04
C SER A 795 -48.84 22.43 -7.10
N SER A 796 -48.91 21.51 -8.07
CA SER A 796 -48.10 21.59 -9.29
C SER A 796 -48.82 22.49 -10.30
N ASP A 797 -48.10 23.39 -10.98
CA ASP A 797 -48.66 24.47 -11.82
C ASP A 797 -49.35 23.99 -13.13
N LYS A 798 -49.69 22.71 -13.23
CA LYS A 798 -50.43 22.11 -14.35
C LYS A 798 -51.54 21.20 -13.81
N ARG A 799 -52.74 21.76 -13.71
CA ARG A 799 -54.04 21.19 -13.25
C ARG A 799 -54.25 21.24 -11.73
N ASP A 800 -55.49 21.57 -11.35
CA ASP A 800 -56.08 21.76 -10.00
C ASP A 800 -55.93 20.59 -9.00
N GLU A 801 -55.01 19.64 -9.21
CA GLU A 801 -54.77 18.51 -8.33
C GLU A 801 -53.77 18.89 -7.24
N SER A 802 -54.29 19.35 -6.11
CA SER A 802 -53.50 19.58 -4.89
C SER A 802 -53.17 18.27 -4.19
N THR A 803 -51.88 17.99 -3.97
CA THR A 803 -51.44 16.80 -3.24
C THR A 803 -51.50 17.05 -1.74
N ARG A 804 -52.20 16.19 -1.01
CA ARG A 804 -52.41 16.29 0.45
C ARG A 804 -51.41 15.43 1.21
N LEU A 805 -50.54 16.07 1.97
CA LEU A 805 -49.52 15.45 2.80
C LEU A 805 -49.69 15.83 4.27
N ILE A 806 -49.02 15.09 5.15
CA ILE A 806 -48.87 15.44 6.56
C ILE A 806 -47.37 15.60 6.78
N ALA A 807 -46.99 16.73 7.36
CA ALA A 807 -45.61 17.02 7.71
C ALA A 807 -45.51 17.40 9.19
N GLN A 808 -44.31 17.47 9.74
CA GLN A 808 -44.03 17.89 11.10
C GLN A 808 -43.11 19.11 11.04
N VAL A 809 -43.39 20.15 11.83
CA VAL A 809 -42.52 21.33 11.88
C VAL A 809 -41.27 20.99 12.69
N ASP A 810 -40.09 21.10 12.10
CA ASP A 810 -38.82 20.81 12.77
C ASP A 810 -38.16 22.08 13.30
N GLU A 811 -38.06 23.12 12.47
CA GLU A 811 -37.36 24.36 12.80
C GLU A 811 -38.04 25.57 12.13
N ILE A 812 -37.90 26.74 12.75
CA ILE A 812 -38.49 28.00 12.28
C ILE A 812 -37.44 29.09 12.31
N ASN A 813 -37.07 29.57 11.13
CA ASN A 813 -36.07 30.62 10.97
C ASN A 813 -36.73 31.89 10.43
N ARG A 814 -36.56 33.01 11.14
CA ARG A 814 -37.11 34.32 10.73
C ARG A 814 -36.01 35.14 10.06
N THR A 815 -36.23 35.51 8.80
CA THR A 815 -35.35 36.42 8.05
C THR A 815 -36.00 37.79 7.88
N SER A 816 -35.27 38.78 7.34
CA SER A 816 -35.79 40.14 7.10
C SER A 816 -37.02 40.16 6.19
N ASP A 817 -37.14 39.19 5.28
CA ASP A 817 -38.11 39.22 4.18
C ASP A 817 -39.15 38.08 4.24
N ALA A 818 -38.84 36.98 4.94
CA ALA A 818 -39.74 35.82 5.06
C ALA A 818 -39.49 34.98 6.33
N ILE A 819 -40.51 34.21 6.74
CA ILE A 819 -40.34 33.10 7.68
C ILE A 819 -40.10 31.82 6.90
N VAL A 820 -39.00 31.15 7.23
CA VAL A 820 -38.61 29.85 6.68
C VAL A 820 -39.05 28.77 7.67
N LEU A 821 -39.97 27.90 7.25
CA LEU A 821 -40.36 26.71 8.01
C LEU A 821 -39.65 25.50 7.42
N GLU A 822 -38.99 24.76 8.31
CA GLU A 822 -38.43 23.46 8.01
C GLU A 822 -39.42 22.38 8.43
N LEU A 823 -39.86 21.58 7.47
CA LEU A 823 -40.81 20.50 7.70
C LEU A 823 -40.16 19.14 7.40
N SER A 824 -40.51 18.10 8.16
CA SER A 824 -40.20 16.71 7.87
C SER A 824 -41.45 15.88 7.57
N PHE A 825 -41.32 14.86 6.73
CA PHE A 825 -42.35 13.85 6.48
C PHE A 825 -42.20 12.70 7.48
N PRO A 826 -43.19 12.44 8.36
CA PRO A 826 -43.08 11.40 9.38
C PRO A 826 -42.94 10.00 8.78
N GLN A 827 -41.90 9.24 9.19
CA GLN A 827 -41.63 7.89 8.67
C GLN A 827 -42.80 6.91 8.83
N VAL A 828 -43.61 7.09 9.88
CA VAL A 828 -44.79 6.25 10.17
C VAL A 828 -45.83 6.32 9.05
N LEU A 829 -45.81 7.38 8.23
CA LEU A 829 -46.75 7.61 7.13
C LEU A 829 -46.17 7.25 5.75
N ASP A 830 -44.95 6.70 5.66
CA ASP A 830 -44.31 6.32 4.39
C ASP A 830 -45.21 5.38 3.57
N VAL A 831 -45.93 4.46 4.20
CA VAL A 831 -46.86 3.53 3.51
C VAL A 831 -48.01 4.25 2.79
N ARG A 832 -48.40 5.44 3.24
CA ARG A 832 -49.55 6.19 2.71
C ARG A 832 -49.17 7.37 1.83
N GLN A 833 -48.06 8.04 2.12
CA GLN A 833 -47.70 9.32 1.50
C GLN A 833 -46.45 9.26 0.62
N LYS A 834 -45.66 8.17 0.65
CA LYS A 834 -44.42 8.07 -0.13
C LYS A 834 -44.65 8.17 -1.64
N GLU A 835 -45.69 7.53 -2.17
CA GLU A 835 -46.02 7.65 -3.60
C GLU A 835 -46.39 9.08 -4.00
N GLN A 836 -47.10 9.80 -3.13
CA GLN A 836 -47.50 11.19 -3.34
C GLN A 836 -46.30 12.15 -3.25
N ILE A 837 -45.38 11.92 -2.31
CA ILE A 837 -44.12 12.68 -2.19
C ILE A 837 -43.26 12.45 -3.42
N ASN A 838 -43.12 11.20 -3.88
CA ASN A 838 -42.37 10.88 -5.10
C ASN A 838 -42.99 11.54 -6.34
N TYR A 839 -44.33 11.56 -6.44
CA TYR A 839 -45.04 12.25 -7.50
C TYR A 839 -44.74 13.76 -7.51
N LEU A 840 -44.77 14.42 -6.34
CA LEU A 840 -44.40 15.84 -6.23
C LEU A 840 -42.94 16.08 -6.61
N LEU A 841 -42.01 15.22 -6.18
CA LEU A 841 -40.60 15.35 -6.54
C LEU A 841 -40.37 15.30 -8.06
N GLN A 842 -41.16 14.49 -8.76
CA GLN A 842 -41.10 14.38 -10.22
C GLN A 842 -41.81 15.54 -10.95
N THR A 843 -42.94 16.02 -10.41
CA THR A 843 -43.83 16.96 -11.13
C THR A 843 -43.57 18.43 -10.84
N LEU A 844 -43.01 18.78 -9.68
CA LEU A 844 -42.75 20.17 -9.33
C LEU A 844 -41.63 20.75 -10.22
N PRO A 845 -41.85 21.94 -10.84
CA PRO A 845 -40.81 22.62 -11.59
C PRO A 845 -39.67 23.05 -10.66
N GLY A 846 -38.44 22.88 -11.13
CA GLY A 846 -37.23 23.28 -10.44
C GLY A 846 -36.86 24.74 -10.66
#